data_AF-A0A8H5NMT2-F1
#
_entry.id   AF-A0A8H5NMT2-F1
#
_cell.length_a   1.000
_cell.length_b   1.000
_cell.length_c   1.000
_cell.angle_alpha   90.00
_cell.angle_beta   90.00
_cell.angle_gamma   90.00
#
_symmetry.space_group_name_H-M   'P 1'
#
loop_
_entity.id
_entity.type
_entity.pdbx_description
1 polymer ?
#
loop_
_entity_poly.entity_id
_entity_poly.type
_entity_poly.pdbx_seq_one_letter_code
_entity_poly.pdbx_strand_id
1 'polypeptide(L)'
;MSQKRQEPVITKLSDLPVDDAKWITLKKIEYVDQVGKARTWEVATRKTRGKSGVDAVAMGNILLHPSKPASTLLVIQYRPPLDAYTIEWPAGLIDAEETAEEAAVREFKEETGYDCKVLSVSPAQAADPGMTNANMQLAMVEVQLGENDEEPEQRLDDGEHIQREIIPLSELYKRLVEYSKRERTVVAAKLFHFAAGMHFAQTQKRKRKCDGSSPCSSCFKNNIECVYVLERPKRKQKDSELVANLEDQVLSLKDYVRKLEAACGYANLPNFAPSTLDDDLGTSTVPDDSQSSAINDVSSMMWRMNLHGSGETSFVGPSGSFCFPVSGHGIETQSATAEAEESVQVLLDLFRQHINSVHHFVSPQVIDTLKAPESLDGELLQASVLAAASLFADSHGQVYADRAEAIVMRCCRTIPNVVTIQALAILTWRELALENENNAWLYNSMAASLIVHLGLHVSSFENVMQIPVGPPSDIDKCVRVQTFWSVFLMDRISTSMLGRNCMIPWRRVRATPYLKACSNPTTEDTVFDAHCQMWFIHDRYMDKIYSFEFGELEHFERHQLLSEARDHHMNFFRQMGRDLELRKNNMNPKVILLHMVYNMSLLLIHRPYLREPKDSPAHQLSIRTNMTSAHALVRLIRQYDKEAKIENAPFFVIHCVLTAAVSLLLNATSSNATIRSQSVHRFRVCVDALDKMRRWTRARRGLLLLRELANRWKVVSALPMRHSVPLVAPTQETPQTDDSDLDWGMLFANLEEPLNLDTIDLSTPTGEWVFHESD
;
A
#
# COMPACT_ATOMS: atom_id res chain seq x y z
N MET A 1 -34.09 -17.49 55.44
CA MET A 1 -35.07 -17.11 54.41
C MET A 1 -34.30 -16.67 53.18
N SER A 2 -34.31 -17.45 52.11
CA SER A 2 -33.69 -17.01 50.84
C SER A 2 -34.49 -15.83 50.31
N GLN A 3 -33.92 -14.62 50.32
CA GLN A 3 -34.54 -13.45 49.70
C GLN A 3 -34.86 -13.83 48.24
N LYS A 4 -36.13 -13.72 47.83
CA LYS A 4 -36.52 -13.88 46.43
C LYS A 4 -35.75 -12.85 45.60
N ARG A 5 -34.68 -13.29 44.94
CA ARG A 5 -33.92 -12.46 44.00
C ARG A 5 -34.78 -12.27 42.75
N GLN A 6 -35.25 -11.06 42.51
CA GLN A 6 -35.90 -10.68 41.24
C GLN A 6 -34.82 -10.29 40.23
N GLU A 7 -35.07 -10.49 38.94
CA GLU A 7 -34.20 -9.97 37.89
C GLU A 7 -34.27 -8.43 37.83
N PRO A 8 -33.16 -7.74 37.49
CA PRO A 8 -33.17 -6.31 37.28
C PRO A 8 -33.95 -5.95 36.01
N VAL A 9 -34.80 -4.93 36.14
CA VAL A 9 -35.66 -4.42 35.07
C VAL A 9 -35.66 -2.90 35.12
N ILE A 10 -35.45 -2.26 33.96
CA ILE A 10 -35.62 -0.81 33.82
C ILE A 10 -37.12 -0.49 33.85
N THR A 11 -37.56 0.26 34.87
CA THR A 11 -38.97 0.60 35.04
C THR A 11 -39.37 1.88 34.30
N LYS A 12 -38.43 2.81 34.10
CA LYS A 12 -38.64 4.08 33.41
C LYS A 12 -37.31 4.63 32.88
N LEU A 13 -37.35 5.25 31.71
CA LEU A 13 -36.24 6.03 31.15
C LEU A 13 -36.76 7.45 30.85
N SER A 14 -36.01 8.47 31.28
CA SER A 14 -36.33 9.89 31.06
C SER A 14 -35.05 10.70 31.00
N ASP A 15 -35.08 11.82 30.28
CA ASP A 15 -33.94 12.74 30.20
C ASP A 15 -33.55 13.26 31.58
N LEU A 16 -32.24 13.29 31.87
CA LEU A 16 -31.68 13.80 33.12
C LEU A 16 -31.00 15.14 32.85
N PRO A 17 -31.48 16.25 33.43
CA PRO A 17 -30.80 17.53 33.35
C PRO A 17 -29.36 17.45 33.89
N VAL A 18 -28.41 18.14 33.24
CA VAL A 18 -26.97 18.07 33.58
C VAL A 18 -26.67 18.60 34.99
N ASP A 19 -27.48 19.54 35.48
CA ASP A 19 -27.37 20.10 36.83
C ASP A 19 -27.76 19.09 37.91
N ASP A 20 -28.72 18.22 37.60
CA ASP A 20 -29.18 17.13 38.48
C ASP A 20 -28.26 15.90 38.43
N ALA A 21 -27.39 15.81 37.40
CA ALA A 21 -26.49 14.67 37.22
C ALA A 21 -25.37 14.67 38.27
N LYS A 22 -25.35 13.66 39.15
CA LYS A 22 -24.33 13.55 40.22
C LYS A 22 -22.93 13.20 39.72
N TRP A 23 -22.81 12.33 38.71
CA TRP A 23 -21.54 11.67 38.35
C TRP A 23 -20.94 12.14 37.02
N ILE A 24 -21.77 12.53 36.06
CA ILE A 24 -21.38 12.84 34.67
C ILE A 24 -21.84 14.26 34.33
N THR A 25 -21.09 14.95 33.49
CA THR A 25 -21.48 16.23 32.89
C THR A 25 -21.09 16.27 31.41
N LEU A 26 -21.84 17.03 30.61
CA LEU A 26 -21.54 17.28 29.21
C LEU A 26 -20.74 18.57 29.08
N LYS A 27 -19.66 18.54 28.31
CA LYS A 27 -18.85 19.72 27.98
C LYS A 27 -18.83 19.94 26.48
N LYS A 28 -18.79 21.21 26.09
CA LYS A 28 -18.49 21.65 24.73
C LYS A 28 -17.00 22.00 24.67
N ILE A 29 -16.27 21.34 23.78
CA ILE A 29 -14.88 21.64 23.45
C ILE A 29 -14.87 22.49 22.19
N GLU A 30 -14.20 23.63 22.24
CA GLU A 30 -13.87 24.42 21.05
C GLU A 30 -12.37 24.24 20.79
N TYR A 31 -12.02 23.80 19.59
CA TYR A 31 -10.63 23.51 19.22
C TYR A 31 -10.35 23.92 17.79
N VAL A 32 -9.07 24.12 17.48
CA VAL A 32 -8.60 24.36 16.12
C VAL A 32 -8.02 23.05 15.59
N ASP A 33 -8.47 22.63 14.41
CA ASP A 33 -7.99 21.40 13.80
C ASP A 33 -6.61 21.56 13.14
N GLN A 34 -6.07 20.46 12.62
CA GLN A 34 -4.76 20.41 11.99
C GLN A 34 -4.61 21.27 10.71
N VAL A 35 -5.70 21.87 10.21
CA VAL A 35 -5.68 22.79 9.06
C VAL A 35 -6.04 24.23 9.47
N GLY A 36 -6.03 24.54 10.78
CA GLY A 36 -6.31 25.88 11.29
C GLY A 36 -7.80 26.24 11.37
N LYS A 37 -8.71 25.27 11.18
CA LYS A 37 -10.16 25.52 11.21
C LYS A 37 -10.72 25.34 12.62
N ALA A 38 -11.47 26.33 13.10
CA ALA A 38 -12.22 26.23 14.34
C ALA A 38 -13.33 25.15 14.24
N ARG A 39 -13.39 24.28 15.25
CA ARG A 39 -14.33 23.17 15.39
C ARG A 39 -14.91 23.13 16.80
N THR A 40 -16.06 22.48 16.89
CA THR A 40 -16.75 22.21 18.15
C THR A 40 -16.92 20.70 18.31
N TRP A 41 -16.72 20.20 19.52
CA TRP A 41 -16.93 18.82 19.91
C TRP A 41 -17.73 18.75 21.21
N GLU A 42 -18.60 17.74 21.35
CA GLU A 42 -19.35 17.48 22.58
C GLU A 42 -18.75 16.26 23.27
N VAL A 43 -18.52 16.35 24.59
CA VAL A 43 -17.86 15.28 25.34
C VAL A 43 -18.58 15.02 26.66
N ALA A 44 -18.77 13.75 27.00
CA ALA A 44 -19.19 13.33 28.33
C ALA A 44 -17.97 13.19 29.25
N THR A 45 -18.00 13.82 30.42
CA THR A 45 -16.88 13.83 31.39
C THR A 45 -17.36 13.51 32.79
N ARG A 46 -16.50 12.89 33.62
CA ARG A 46 -16.79 12.66 35.04
C ARG A 46 -16.65 13.96 35.84
N LYS A 47 -17.55 14.17 36.81
CA LYS A 47 -17.46 15.30 37.75
C LYS A 47 -16.38 15.09 38.83
N THR A 48 -16.00 13.84 39.11
CA THR A 48 -15.18 13.44 40.27
C THR A 48 -13.80 12.90 39.89
N ARG A 49 -13.18 13.42 38.83
CA ARG A 49 -11.85 12.95 38.39
C ARG A 49 -10.74 13.33 39.38
N GLY A 50 -9.96 12.35 39.82
CA GLY A 50 -8.81 12.56 40.72
C GLY A 50 -7.64 13.29 40.07
N LYS A 51 -6.71 13.80 40.89
CA LYS A 51 -5.53 14.56 40.43
C LYS A 51 -4.56 13.74 39.58
N SER A 52 -4.55 12.41 39.76
CA SER A 52 -3.74 11.47 38.97
C SER A 52 -4.10 11.44 37.49
N GLY A 53 -5.29 11.90 37.12
CA GLY A 53 -5.75 11.91 35.74
C GLY A 53 -6.13 10.52 35.21
N VAL A 54 -6.21 9.48 36.05
CA VAL A 54 -6.70 8.15 35.68
C VAL A 54 -7.99 7.84 36.44
N ASP A 55 -9.04 7.41 35.74
CA ASP A 55 -10.36 7.24 36.37
C ASP A 55 -10.56 5.85 37.01
N ALA A 56 -9.96 4.80 36.44
CA ALA A 56 -10.25 3.42 36.84
C ALA A 56 -9.07 2.47 36.58
N VAL A 57 -9.15 1.26 37.13
CA VAL A 57 -8.25 0.15 36.86
C VAL A 57 -9.05 -1.10 36.46
N ALA A 58 -8.57 -1.85 35.46
CA ALA A 58 -9.08 -3.17 35.10
C ALA A 58 -8.03 -4.23 35.44
N MET A 59 -8.48 -5.39 35.92
CA MET A 59 -7.59 -6.43 36.44
C MET A 59 -7.62 -7.69 35.57
N GLY A 60 -6.73 -7.75 34.59
CA GLY A 60 -6.45 -9.00 33.86
C GLY A 60 -5.77 -9.98 34.80
N ASN A 61 -6.33 -11.18 34.99
CA ASN A 61 -5.89 -12.06 36.08
C ASN A 61 -5.62 -13.49 35.63
N ILE A 62 -4.65 -14.14 36.29
CA ILE A 62 -4.32 -15.56 36.14
C ILE A 62 -4.36 -16.22 37.52
N LEU A 63 -5.18 -17.27 37.64
CA LEU A 63 -5.28 -18.14 38.80
C LEU A 63 -4.42 -19.39 38.54
N LEU A 64 -3.46 -19.63 39.42
CA LEU A 64 -2.56 -20.77 39.40
C LEU A 64 -2.93 -21.75 40.52
N HIS A 65 -3.16 -23.00 40.17
CA HIS A 65 -3.53 -24.06 41.11
C HIS A 65 -2.64 -25.29 40.87
N PRO A 66 -2.17 -26.00 41.91
CA PRO A 66 -1.23 -27.13 41.77
C PRO A 66 -1.70 -28.22 40.79
N SER A 67 -3.01 -28.54 40.81
CA SER A 67 -3.59 -29.63 40.03
C SER A 67 -4.60 -29.23 38.94
N LYS A 68 -4.85 -27.92 38.72
CA LYS A 68 -5.83 -27.44 37.71
C LYS A 68 -5.13 -26.54 36.68
N PRO A 69 -5.62 -26.48 35.43
CA PRO A 69 -5.01 -25.61 34.41
C PRO A 69 -5.11 -24.13 34.81
N ALA A 70 -4.13 -23.34 34.36
CA ALA A 70 -4.15 -21.89 34.54
C ALA A 70 -5.45 -21.29 34.00
N SER A 71 -6.12 -20.53 34.86
CA SER A 71 -7.47 -20.04 34.63
C SER A 71 -7.54 -18.53 34.81
N THR A 72 -8.61 -17.90 34.33
CA THR A 72 -8.92 -16.50 34.59
C THR A 72 -10.27 -16.42 35.28
N LEU A 73 -10.42 -15.48 36.20
CA LEU A 73 -11.65 -15.16 36.88
C LEU A 73 -12.32 -13.98 36.18
N LEU A 74 -13.58 -14.19 35.81
CA LEU A 74 -14.46 -13.22 35.21
C LEU A 74 -15.55 -12.83 36.20
N VAL A 75 -16.07 -11.61 36.05
CA VAL A 75 -17.23 -11.12 36.78
C VAL A 75 -18.39 -10.92 35.80
N ILE A 76 -19.59 -11.27 36.25
CA ILE A 76 -20.84 -11.11 35.52
C ILE A 76 -21.75 -10.22 36.37
N GLN A 77 -22.12 -9.07 35.82
CA GLN A 77 -22.98 -8.11 36.51
C GLN A 77 -23.92 -7.39 35.56
N TYR A 78 -25.07 -6.96 36.06
CA TYR A 78 -26.03 -6.21 35.28
C TYR A 78 -25.58 -4.75 35.16
N ARG A 79 -25.47 -4.24 33.92
CA ARG A 79 -25.16 -2.83 33.65
C ARG A 79 -26.42 -2.12 33.15
N PRO A 80 -27.06 -1.26 33.96
CA PRO A 80 -28.27 -0.54 33.55
C PRO A 80 -28.17 0.19 32.20
N PRO A 81 -27.03 0.81 31.81
CA PRO A 81 -26.91 1.47 30.50
C PRO A 81 -27.10 0.54 29.28
N LEU A 82 -26.94 -0.78 29.46
CA LEU A 82 -27.07 -1.77 28.38
C LEU A 82 -28.34 -2.63 28.50
N ASP A 83 -29.10 -2.50 29.59
CA ASP A 83 -30.16 -3.43 30.01
C ASP A 83 -29.75 -4.92 29.87
N ALA A 84 -28.50 -5.22 30.18
CA ALA A 84 -27.87 -6.52 29.95
C ALA A 84 -26.82 -6.83 31.01
N TYR A 85 -26.53 -8.13 31.17
CA TYR A 85 -25.41 -8.61 31.95
C TYR A 85 -24.12 -8.51 31.13
N THR A 86 -23.11 -7.86 31.70
CA THR A 86 -21.76 -7.79 31.12
C THR A 86 -20.87 -8.87 31.66
N ILE A 87 -20.14 -9.57 30.77
CA ILE A 87 -19.03 -10.44 31.15
C ILE A 87 -17.75 -9.63 31.00
N GLU A 88 -17.06 -9.42 32.11
CA GLU A 88 -15.89 -8.57 32.17
C GLU A 88 -14.82 -9.13 33.13
N TRP A 89 -13.64 -8.54 33.10
CA TRP A 89 -12.68 -8.70 34.19
C TRP A 89 -13.08 -7.81 35.36
N PRO A 90 -12.67 -8.18 36.60
CA PRO A 90 -12.77 -7.30 37.75
C PRO A 90 -12.21 -5.90 37.43
N ALA A 91 -12.89 -4.85 37.89
CA ALA A 91 -12.50 -3.47 37.60
C ALA A 91 -13.14 -2.48 38.56
N GLY A 92 -12.39 -1.46 38.98
CA GLY A 92 -12.85 -0.47 39.95
C GLY A 92 -12.33 0.93 39.71
N LEU A 93 -12.86 1.91 40.45
CA LEU A 93 -12.40 3.30 40.39
C LEU A 93 -11.13 3.48 41.23
N ILE A 94 -10.28 4.40 40.80
CA ILE A 94 -9.08 4.76 41.58
C ILE A 94 -9.43 5.93 42.49
N ASP A 95 -9.22 5.75 43.79
CA ASP A 95 -9.44 6.81 44.77
C ASP A 95 -8.34 7.89 44.72
N ALA A 96 -8.65 9.08 45.24
CA ALA A 96 -7.80 10.27 45.04
C ALA A 96 -6.36 10.15 45.59
N GLU A 97 -6.15 9.30 46.58
CA GLU A 97 -4.86 9.09 47.27
C GLU A 97 -4.27 7.69 46.99
N GLU A 98 -4.81 6.98 46.00
CA GLU A 98 -4.46 5.60 45.69
C GLU A 98 -3.77 5.49 44.32
N THR A 99 -2.78 4.60 44.20
CA THR A 99 -2.19 4.21 42.92
C THR A 99 -3.06 3.19 42.18
N ALA A 100 -2.85 3.01 40.87
CA ALA A 100 -3.59 1.98 40.12
C ALA A 100 -3.29 0.57 40.63
N GLU A 101 -2.07 0.33 41.12
CA GLU A 101 -1.65 -0.91 41.76
C GLU A 101 -2.42 -1.19 43.05
N GLU A 102 -2.51 -0.19 43.95
CA GLU A 102 -3.22 -0.32 45.22
C GLU A 102 -4.72 -0.54 44.97
N ALA A 103 -5.31 0.23 44.04
CA ALA A 103 -6.71 0.08 43.63
C ALA A 103 -6.97 -1.31 43.08
N ALA A 104 -6.07 -1.85 42.24
CA ALA A 104 -6.22 -3.20 41.69
C ALA A 104 -6.25 -4.27 42.79
N VAL A 105 -5.43 -4.14 43.84
CA VAL A 105 -5.41 -5.11 44.95
C VAL A 105 -6.69 -5.02 45.78
N ARG A 106 -7.13 -3.80 46.11
CA ARG A 106 -8.33 -3.55 46.90
C ARG A 106 -9.60 -4.04 46.18
N GLU A 107 -9.82 -3.54 44.97
CA GLU A 107 -11.01 -3.85 44.15
C GLU A 107 -11.09 -5.34 43.82
N PHE A 108 -9.96 -5.97 43.49
CA PHE A 108 -9.94 -7.40 43.19
C PHE A 108 -10.30 -8.23 44.44
N LYS A 109 -9.87 -7.80 45.63
CA LYS A 109 -10.25 -8.47 46.89
C LYS A 109 -11.72 -8.28 47.22
N GLU A 110 -12.26 -7.09 47.00
CA GLU A 110 -13.67 -6.75 47.22
C GLU A 110 -14.60 -7.56 46.29
N GLU A 111 -14.37 -7.48 44.97
CA GLU A 111 -15.23 -8.12 43.98
C GLU A 111 -15.09 -9.65 43.95
N THR A 112 -13.92 -10.21 44.26
CA THR A 112 -13.65 -11.65 44.04
C THR A 112 -13.42 -12.45 45.31
N GLY A 113 -13.03 -11.78 46.40
CA GLY A 113 -12.59 -12.39 47.66
C GLY A 113 -11.12 -12.86 47.67
N TYR A 114 -10.43 -12.88 46.53
CA TYR A 114 -9.07 -13.39 46.43
C TYR A 114 -8.01 -12.32 46.67
N ASP A 115 -6.93 -12.69 47.35
CA ASP A 115 -5.72 -11.87 47.39
C ASP A 115 -4.94 -12.06 46.08
N CYS A 116 -4.35 -10.99 45.57
CA CYS A 116 -3.59 -11.04 44.32
C CYS A 116 -2.26 -10.31 44.43
N LYS A 117 -1.33 -10.71 43.56
CA LYS A 117 -0.06 -10.01 43.35
C LYS A 117 -0.11 -9.29 42.02
N VAL A 118 0.12 -7.98 42.02
CA VAL A 118 0.24 -7.20 40.79
C VAL A 118 1.57 -7.52 40.11
N LEU A 119 1.51 -7.92 38.84
CA LEU A 119 2.66 -8.23 38.00
C LEU A 119 3.11 -7.03 37.16
N SER A 120 2.15 -6.26 36.65
CA SER A 120 2.43 -5.09 35.81
C SER A 120 1.22 -4.18 35.72
N VAL A 121 1.46 -2.88 35.53
CA VAL A 121 0.41 -1.89 35.22
C VAL A 121 0.74 -1.20 33.90
N SER A 122 -0.26 -1.06 33.03
CA SER A 122 -0.11 -0.39 31.73
C SER A 122 -0.11 1.13 31.87
N PRO A 123 0.33 1.88 30.83
CA PRO A 123 -0.05 3.28 30.68
C PRO A 123 -1.58 3.46 30.65
N ALA A 124 -2.05 4.69 30.84
CA ALA A 124 -3.48 5.02 30.75
C ALA A 124 -4.03 4.76 29.34
N GLN A 125 -5.23 4.17 29.28
CA GLN A 125 -5.92 3.78 28.05
C GLN A 125 -7.30 4.43 28.01
N ALA A 126 -7.66 5.02 26.87
CA ALA A 126 -9.02 5.56 26.68
C ALA A 126 -10.06 4.43 26.70
N ALA A 127 -11.20 4.67 27.36
CA ALA A 127 -12.31 3.72 27.37
C ALA A 127 -13.15 3.82 26.09
N ASP A 128 -13.48 5.05 25.68
CA ASP A 128 -14.21 5.36 24.45
C ASP A 128 -13.86 6.78 23.95
N PRO A 129 -12.73 6.93 23.21
CA PRO A 129 -12.17 8.24 22.86
C PRO A 129 -13.03 9.04 21.88
N GLY A 130 -14.07 8.44 21.28
CA GLY A 130 -15.00 9.14 20.39
C GLY A 130 -16.08 9.94 21.14
N MET A 131 -16.34 9.63 22.40
CA MET A 131 -17.48 10.17 23.15
C MET A 131 -17.09 10.77 24.50
N THR A 132 -16.07 10.23 25.16
CA THR A 132 -15.70 10.59 26.53
C THR A 132 -14.19 10.68 26.72
N ASN A 133 -13.77 11.48 27.70
CA ASN A 133 -12.39 11.50 28.17
C ASN A 133 -12.11 10.43 29.24
N ALA A 134 -13.05 9.52 29.49
CA ALA A 134 -12.91 8.45 30.47
C ALA A 134 -11.75 7.52 30.09
N ASN A 135 -10.90 7.20 31.06
CA ASN A 135 -9.73 6.35 30.85
C ASN A 135 -9.56 5.33 31.98
N MET A 136 -8.65 4.38 31.79
CA MET A 136 -8.26 3.42 32.82
C MET A 136 -6.88 2.83 32.57
N GLN A 137 -6.28 2.22 33.58
CA GLN A 137 -5.08 1.40 33.43
C GLN A 137 -5.43 -0.11 33.51
N LEU A 138 -4.63 -0.96 32.86
CA LEU A 138 -4.73 -2.41 32.97
C LEU A 138 -3.67 -2.90 33.96
N ALA A 139 -4.10 -3.48 35.08
CA ALA A 139 -3.24 -4.23 35.98
C ALA A 139 -3.31 -5.73 35.62
N MET A 140 -2.16 -6.35 35.42
CA MET A 140 -2.08 -7.81 35.32
C MET A 140 -1.79 -8.37 36.70
N VAL A 141 -2.63 -9.28 37.20
CA VAL A 141 -2.52 -9.82 38.55
C VAL A 141 -2.45 -11.36 38.54
N GLU A 142 -1.78 -11.90 39.54
CA GLU A 142 -1.61 -13.34 39.75
C GLU A 142 -2.21 -13.74 41.10
N VAL A 143 -2.93 -14.85 41.12
CA VAL A 143 -3.52 -15.46 42.31
C VAL A 143 -2.99 -16.87 42.45
N GLN A 144 -2.39 -17.19 43.58
CA GLN A 144 -1.91 -18.54 43.90
C GLN A 144 -2.93 -19.25 44.79
N LEU A 145 -3.43 -20.40 44.33
CA LEU A 145 -4.40 -21.22 45.06
C LEU A 145 -3.74 -22.50 45.61
N GLY A 146 -4.12 -22.93 46.81
CA GLY A 146 -3.82 -24.23 47.40
C GLY A 146 -4.82 -25.32 47.00
N GLU A 147 -4.49 -26.59 47.26
CA GLU A 147 -5.34 -27.74 46.88
C GLU A 147 -6.68 -27.80 47.61
N ASN A 148 -6.73 -27.25 48.83
CA ASN A 148 -7.90 -27.30 49.72
C ASN A 148 -8.37 -25.89 50.12
N ASP A 149 -8.01 -24.87 49.34
CA ASP A 149 -8.46 -23.51 49.63
C ASP A 149 -9.98 -23.43 49.41
N GLU A 150 -10.69 -22.99 50.45
CA GLU A 150 -12.11 -22.68 50.35
C GLU A 150 -12.33 -21.44 49.46
N GLU A 151 -13.47 -21.40 48.79
CA GLU A 151 -13.81 -20.25 47.95
C GLU A 151 -14.03 -19.02 48.84
N PRO A 152 -13.24 -17.94 48.71
CA PRO A 152 -13.29 -16.82 49.65
C PRO A 152 -14.60 -16.04 49.51
N GLU A 153 -15.01 -15.36 50.58
CA GLU A 153 -16.20 -14.50 50.57
C GLU A 153 -15.91 -13.16 49.88
N GLN A 154 -16.84 -12.72 49.02
CA GLN A 154 -16.81 -11.40 48.39
C GLN A 154 -17.24 -10.31 49.39
N ARG A 155 -16.73 -9.09 49.20
CA ARG A 155 -17.13 -7.89 49.95
C ARG A 155 -17.61 -6.84 48.97
N LEU A 156 -18.84 -7.03 48.50
CA LEU A 156 -19.47 -6.18 47.49
C LEU A 156 -20.10 -4.94 48.12
N ASP A 157 -20.07 -3.82 47.40
CA ASP A 157 -20.72 -2.59 47.83
C ASP A 157 -22.25 -2.65 47.66
N ASP A 158 -22.95 -1.74 48.34
CA ASP A 158 -24.42 -1.68 48.25
C ASP A 158 -24.86 -1.38 46.81
N GLY A 159 -25.68 -2.27 46.26
CA GLY A 159 -26.12 -2.24 44.86
C GLY A 159 -25.34 -3.15 43.92
N GLU A 160 -24.16 -3.64 44.31
CA GLU A 160 -23.37 -4.55 43.49
C GLU A 160 -23.86 -5.99 43.60
N HIS A 161 -24.13 -6.59 42.44
CA HIS A 161 -24.58 -7.97 42.32
C HIS A 161 -23.67 -8.68 41.32
N ILE A 162 -22.49 -9.08 41.80
CA ILE A 162 -21.43 -9.67 40.98
C ILE A 162 -21.41 -11.18 41.14
N GLN A 163 -21.59 -11.90 40.04
CA GLN A 163 -21.33 -13.33 39.96
C GLN A 163 -19.90 -13.57 39.44
N ARG A 164 -19.15 -14.45 40.10
CA ARG A 164 -17.83 -14.89 39.64
C ARG A 164 -17.91 -16.15 38.77
N GLU A 165 -17.06 -16.22 37.74
CA GLU A 165 -16.85 -17.43 36.95
C GLU A 165 -15.36 -17.62 36.67
N ILE A 166 -14.82 -18.78 37.04
CA ILE A 166 -13.44 -19.16 36.75
C ILE A 166 -13.42 -20.01 35.49
N ILE A 167 -12.69 -19.57 34.47
CA ILE A 167 -12.60 -20.22 33.16
C ILE A 167 -11.14 -20.56 32.84
N PRO A 168 -10.82 -21.80 32.45
CA PRO A 168 -9.50 -22.14 31.93
C PRO A 168 -9.10 -21.23 30.75
N LEU A 169 -7.88 -20.72 30.76
CA LEU A 169 -7.40 -19.80 29.71
C LEU A 169 -7.47 -20.42 28.31
N SER A 170 -7.35 -21.75 28.19
CA SER A 170 -7.49 -22.49 26.95
C SER A 170 -8.91 -22.46 26.35
N GLU A 171 -9.92 -22.21 27.16
CA GLU A 171 -11.34 -22.22 26.77
C GLU A 171 -11.94 -20.82 26.68
N LEU A 172 -11.25 -19.81 27.23
CA LEU A 172 -11.73 -18.44 27.37
C LEU A 172 -12.41 -17.92 26.10
N TYR A 173 -11.72 -17.92 24.95
CA TYR A 173 -12.27 -17.40 23.70
C TYR A 173 -13.58 -18.09 23.29
N LYS A 174 -13.60 -19.42 23.34
CA LYS A 174 -14.78 -20.20 22.98
C LYS A 174 -15.96 -19.88 23.92
N ARG A 175 -15.69 -19.77 25.22
CA ARG A 175 -16.70 -19.42 26.23
C ARG A 175 -17.27 -18.02 26.01
N LEU A 176 -16.43 -17.02 25.71
CA LEU A 176 -16.90 -15.67 25.42
C LEU A 176 -17.76 -15.60 24.15
N VAL A 177 -17.43 -16.38 23.12
CA VAL A 177 -18.28 -16.51 21.92
C VAL A 177 -19.63 -17.18 22.24
N GLU A 178 -19.68 -18.12 23.18
CA GLU A 178 -20.92 -18.70 23.68
C GLU A 178 -21.74 -17.70 24.49
N TYR A 179 -21.10 -16.90 25.35
CA TYR A 179 -21.76 -15.84 26.13
C TYR A 179 -22.42 -14.79 25.23
N SER A 180 -21.73 -14.39 24.16
CA SER A 180 -22.24 -13.39 23.20
C SER A 180 -23.50 -13.82 22.44
N LYS A 181 -23.90 -15.10 22.54
CA LYS A 181 -25.12 -15.64 21.91
C LYS A 181 -26.30 -15.73 22.88
N ARG A 182 -26.08 -15.52 24.18
CA ARG A 182 -27.16 -15.56 25.18
C ARG A 182 -27.95 -14.26 25.15
N GLU A 183 -29.24 -14.34 25.42
CA GLU A 183 -30.09 -13.16 25.53
C GLU A 183 -29.65 -12.30 26.73
N ARG A 184 -29.83 -10.98 26.61
CA ARG A 184 -29.46 -9.97 27.64
C ARG A 184 -28.03 -10.11 28.17
N THR A 185 -27.10 -10.52 27.31
CA THR A 185 -25.71 -10.76 27.67
C THR A 185 -24.76 -10.06 26.69
N VAL A 186 -23.75 -9.36 27.19
CA VAL A 186 -22.75 -8.64 26.38
C VAL A 186 -21.36 -8.91 26.94
N VAL A 187 -20.38 -9.26 26.10
CA VAL A 187 -18.99 -9.40 26.54
C VAL A 187 -18.28 -8.06 26.42
N ALA A 188 -17.59 -7.63 27.48
CA ALA A 188 -16.82 -6.40 27.46
C ALA A 188 -15.71 -6.45 26.40
N ALA A 189 -15.58 -5.39 25.61
CA ALA A 189 -14.68 -5.33 24.46
C ALA A 189 -13.22 -5.65 24.82
N LYS A 190 -12.72 -5.12 25.95
CA LYS A 190 -11.34 -5.33 26.41
C LYS A 190 -11.04 -6.82 26.68
N LEU A 191 -11.96 -7.50 27.36
CA LEU A 191 -11.86 -8.94 27.64
C LEU A 191 -11.92 -9.76 26.34
N PHE A 192 -12.85 -9.42 25.44
CA PHE A 192 -12.99 -10.13 24.17
C PHE A 192 -11.76 -9.96 23.27
N HIS A 193 -11.23 -8.74 23.15
CA HIS A 193 -10.02 -8.45 22.37
C HIS A 193 -8.81 -9.22 22.90
N PHE A 194 -8.63 -9.29 24.23
CA PHE A 194 -7.56 -10.09 24.84
C PHE A 194 -7.70 -11.57 24.51
N ALA A 195 -8.89 -12.15 24.72
CA ALA A 195 -9.14 -13.56 24.45
C ALA A 195 -8.97 -13.90 22.95
N ALA A 196 -9.45 -13.03 22.05
CA ALA A 196 -9.28 -13.19 20.61
C ALA A 196 -7.81 -13.11 20.20
N GLY A 197 -7.03 -12.18 20.74
CA GLY A 197 -5.59 -12.07 20.52
C GLY A 197 -4.82 -13.31 21.00
N MET A 198 -5.13 -13.81 22.19
CA MET A 198 -4.57 -15.07 22.71
C MET A 198 -4.92 -16.26 21.80
N HIS A 199 -6.19 -16.38 21.40
CA HIS A 199 -6.65 -17.46 20.53
C HIS A 199 -5.98 -17.40 19.16
N PHE A 200 -5.86 -16.21 18.59
CA PHE A 200 -5.12 -15.98 17.36
C PHE A 200 -3.66 -16.46 17.50
N ALA A 201 -2.94 -15.99 18.52
CA ALA A 201 -1.55 -16.41 18.76
C ALA A 201 -1.40 -17.93 18.95
N GLN A 202 -2.34 -18.59 19.64
CA GLN A 202 -2.33 -20.05 19.86
C GLN A 202 -2.62 -20.83 18.57
N THR A 203 -3.56 -20.36 17.75
CA THR A 203 -3.92 -21.01 16.47
C THR A 203 -2.82 -20.85 15.43
N GLN A 204 -2.00 -19.80 15.52
CA GLN A 204 -0.78 -19.65 14.70
C GLN A 204 0.39 -20.55 15.18
N LYS A 205 0.50 -20.88 16.48
CA LYS A 205 1.63 -21.64 17.07
C LYS A 205 1.66 -23.16 16.80
N ARG A 206 0.64 -23.76 16.16
CA ARG A 206 0.51 -25.23 16.01
C ARG A 206 1.09 -25.86 14.73
N LYS A 207 2.02 -25.20 14.04
CA LYS A 207 2.76 -25.82 12.92
C LYS A 207 4.27 -25.72 13.14
N ARG A 208 4.81 -26.57 14.01
CA ARG A 208 6.26 -26.78 14.14
C ARG A 208 6.65 -28.06 13.38
N LYS A 209 7.79 -28.04 12.68
CA LYS A 209 8.33 -29.22 11.97
C LYS A 209 8.74 -30.28 13.01
N CYS A 210 8.09 -31.44 12.99
CA CYS A 210 8.60 -32.67 13.58
C CYS A 210 9.46 -33.36 12.53
N ASP A 211 10.68 -33.74 12.89
CA ASP A 211 11.62 -34.46 12.03
C ASP A 211 11.36 -35.98 11.99
N GLY A 212 10.43 -36.49 12.81
CA GLY A 212 9.99 -37.88 12.77
C GLY A 212 10.92 -38.89 13.48
N SER A 213 12.02 -38.43 14.07
CA SER A 213 12.91 -39.23 14.92
C SER A 213 12.31 -39.43 16.32
N SER A 214 12.68 -40.49 17.05
CA SER A 214 12.14 -40.77 18.40
C SER A 214 13.24 -40.83 19.46
N PRO A 215 13.39 -39.81 20.34
CA PRO A 215 12.62 -38.55 20.37
C PRO A 215 13.00 -37.59 19.24
N CYS A 216 12.05 -36.75 18.83
CA CYS A 216 12.23 -35.78 17.76
C CYS A 216 13.34 -34.76 18.13
N SER A 217 14.12 -34.26 17.18
CA SER A 217 15.25 -33.35 17.47
C SER A 217 14.82 -32.10 18.25
N SER A 218 13.62 -31.61 17.97
CA SER A 218 13.01 -30.48 18.69
C SER A 218 12.58 -30.88 20.10
N CYS A 219 12.10 -32.10 20.31
CA CYS A 219 11.61 -32.61 21.58
C CYS A 219 12.78 -32.87 22.53
N PHE A 220 13.86 -33.45 21.99
CA PHE A 220 15.14 -33.67 22.69
C PHE A 220 15.77 -32.35 23.15
N LYS A 221 15.85 -31.35 22.26
CA LYS A 221 16.45 -30.04 22.60
C LYS A 221 15.72 -29.28 23.70
N ASN A 222 14.40 -29.44 23.78
CA ASN A 222 13.57 -28.70 24.74
C ASN A 222 13.26 -29.51 26.01
N ASN A 223 13.85 -30.70 26.15
CA ASN A 223 13.62 -31.61 27.27
C ASN A 223 12.13 -31.95 27.47
N ILE A 224 11.40 -32.15 26.36
CA ILE A 224 9.97 -32.47 26.32
C ILE A 224 9.80 -33.93 25.92
N GLU A 225 8.95 -34.67 26.65
CA GLU A 225 8.64 -36.07 26.36
C GLU A 225 8.03 -36.22 24.96
N CYS A 226 8.68 -37.02 24.11
CA CYS A 226 8.31 -37.20 22.72
C CYS A 226 7.44 -38.46 22.55
N VAL A 227 6.14 -38.34 22.81
CA VAL A 227 5.20 -39.47 22.74
C VAL A 227 4.57 -39.56 21.34
N TYR A 228 4.89 -40.63 20.60
CA TYR A 228 4.17 -41.02 19.40
C TYR A 228 2.93 -41.82 19.78
N VAL A 229 1.79 -41.14 19.94
CA VAL A 229 0.51 -41.82 20.21
C VAL A 229 0.04 -42.54 18.95
N LEU A 230 0.26 -43.86 18.90
CA LEU A 230 -0.13 -44.72 17.77
C LEU A 230 -1.61 -45.15 17.78
N GLU A 231 -2.42 -44.66 18.72
CA GLU A 231 -3.87 -44.91 18.72
C GLU A 231 -4.66 -43.60 18.79
N ARG A 232 -5.24 -43.21 17.65
CA ARG A 232 -6.17 -42.09 17.57
C ARG A 232 -7.52 -42.52 18.15
N PRO A 233 -8.18 -41.71 19.01
CA PRO A 233 -9.59 -41.92 19.30
C PRO A 233 -10.40 -41.75 18.02
N LYS A 234 -11.26 -42.74 17.73
CA LYS A 234 -12.04 -42.86 16.49
C LYS A 234 -12.87 -41.59 16.25
N ARG A 235 -12.55 -40.84 15.18
CA ARG A 235 -13.44 -39.82 14.60
C ARG A 235 -14.69 -40.50 14.04
N LYS A 236 -15.87 -39.89 14.23
CA LYS A 236 -17.13 -40.28 13.59
C LYS A 236 -16.89 -40.52 12.09
N GLN A 237 -17.16 -41.75 11.66
CA GLN A 237 -16.98 -42.22 10.29
C GLN A 237 -17.95 -41.46 9.38
N LYS A 238 -17.42 -40.78 8.36
CA LYS A 238 -18.22 -40.31 7.23
C LYS A 238 -18.49 -41.50 6.32
N ASP A 239 -19.68 -41.50 5.73
CA ASP A 239 -20.26 -42.63 5.01
C ASP A 239 -19.30 -43.22 3.95
N SER A 240 -18.93 -44.49 4.14
CA SER A 240 -17.93 -45.17 3.29
C SER A 240 -18.41 -45.30 1.85
N GLU A 241 -19.72 -45.34 1.66
CA GLU A 241 -20.36 -45.43 0.35
C GLU A 241 -20.24 -44.12 -0.44
N LEU A 242 -20.29 -42.97 0.24
CA LEU A 242 -20.10 -41.66 -0.38
C LEU A 242 -18.64 -41.46 -0.83
N VAL A 243 -17.68 -41.90 0.00
CA VAL A 243 -16.25 -41.79 -0.34
C VAL A 243 -15.93 -42.69 -1.54
N ALA A 244 -16.41 -43.94 -1.54
CA ALA A 244 -16.23 -44.85 -2.67
C ALA A 244 -16.86 -44.30 -3.96
N ASN A 245 -18.09 -43.75 -3.88
CA ASN A 245 -18.74 -43.14 -5.03
C ASN A 245 -17.98 -41.93 -5.59
N LEU A 246 -17.39 -41.10 -4.72
CA LEU A 246 -16.57 -39.96 -5.14
C LEU A 246 -15.24 -40.40 -5.76
N GLU A 247 -14.63 -41.46 -5.23
CA GLU A 247 -13.41 -42.03 -5.80
C GLU A 247 -13.65 -42.64 -7.19
N ASP A 248 -14.77 -43.34 -7.38
CA ASP A 248 -15.20 -43.86 -8.68
C ASP A 248 -15.54 -42.74 -9.67
N GLN A 249 -16.19 -41.66 -9.22
CA GLN A 249 -16.43 -40.48 -10.06
C GLN A 249 -15.13 -39.80 -10.49
N VAL A 250 -14.14 -39.69 -9.59
CA VAL A 250 -12.83 -39.13 -9.91
C VAL A 250 -12.06 -40.01 -10.90
N LEU A 251 -12.16 -41.34 -10.76
CA LEU A 251 -11.58 -42.29 -11.71
C LEU A 251 -12.25 -42.19 -13.08
N SER A 252 -13.58 -42.15 -13.12
CA SER A 252 -14.38 -41.95 -14.33
C SER A 252 -14.01 -40.66 -15.07
N LEU A 253 -13.91 -39.54 -14.33
CA LEU A 253 -13.53 -38.23 -14.90
C LEU A 253 -12.10 -38.23 -15.43
N LYS A 254 -11.15 -38.86 -14.71
CA LYS A 254 -9.76 -39.01 -15.19
C LYS A 254 -9.71 -39.83 -16.48
N ASP A 255 -10.51 -40.88 -16.58
CA ASP A 255 -10.56 -41.72 -17.77
C ASP A 255 -11.23 -41.00 -18.96
N TYR A 256 -12.25 -40.17 -18.68
CA TYR A 256 -12.86 -39.28 -19.67
C TYR A 256 -11.89 -38.21 -20.18
N VAL A 257 -11.09 -37.62 -19.28
CA VAL A 257 -10.02 -36.67 -19.65
C VAL A 257 -8.97 -37.36 -20.52
N ARG A 258 -8.51 -38.57 -20.17
CA ARG A 258 -7.57 -39.33 -21.01
C ARG A 258 -8.16 -39.67 -22.39
N LYS A 259 -9.45 -39.98 -22.48
CA LYS A 259 -10.14 -40.21 -23.76
C LYS A 259 -10.26 -38.94 -24.60
N LEU A 260 -10.50 -37.79 -23.96
CA LEU A 260 -10.49 -36.48 -24.62
C LEU A 260 -9.07 -36.08 -25.09
N GLU A 261 -8.05 -36.37 -24.28
CA GLU A 261 -6.64 -36.18 -24.62
C GLU A 261 -6.21 -37.08 -25.80
N ALA A 262 -6.69 -38.33 -25.85
CA ALA A 262 -6.45 -39.23 -26.97
C ALA A 262 -7.20 -38.82 -28.25
N ALA A 263 -8.39 -38.22 -28.12
CA ALA A 263 -9.17 -37.71 -29.25
C ALA A 263 -8.62 -36.39 -29.81
N CYS A 264 -7.94 -35.59 -28.99
CA CYS A 264 -7.31 -34.33 -29.37
C CYS A 264 -5.78 -34.52 -29.45
N GLY A 265 -5.29 -35.17 -30.51
CA GLY A 265 -3.86 -35.48 -30.66
C GLY A 265 -2.95 -34.26 -30.45
N TYR A 266 -2.05 -34.35 -29.47
CA TYR A 266 -1.00 -33.35 -29.21
C TYR A 266 0.38 -33.91 -29.53
N ALA A 267 1.00 -33.34 -30.56
CA ALA A 267 2.44 -33.36 -30.73
C ALA A 267 3.08 -32.24 -29.89
N ASN A 268 4.17 -32.61 -29.20
CA ASN A 268 5.25 -31.77 -28.66
C ASN A 268 5.00 -30.99 -27.36
N LEU A 269 5.37 -31.61 -26.22
CA LEU A 269 6.04 -30.97 -25.09
C LEU A 269 7.06 -31.97 -24.47
N PRO A 270 8.30 -31.56 -24.11
CA PRO A 270 9.32 -32.49 -23.60
C PRO A 270 9.16 -32.84 -22.12
N ASN A 271 9.44 -34.10 -21.80
CA ASN A 271 9.50 -34.71 -20.48
C ASN A 271 10.55 -34.05 -19.56
N PHE A 272 10.17 -33.71 -18.32
CA PHE A 272 11.12 -33.47 -17.23
C PHE A 272 11.11 -34.71 -16.32
N ALA A 273 12.19 -35.49 -16.37
CA ALA A 273 12.52 -36.46 -15.32
C ALA A 273 13.33 -35.74 -14.21
N PRO A 274 13.11 -36.07 -12.93
CA PRO A 274 13.87 -35.50 -11.82
C PRO A 274 15.22 -36.22 -11.71
N SER A 275 16.34 -35.49 -11.83
CA SER A 275 17.65 -35.99 -11.44
C SER A 275 17.98 -35.54 -10.02
N THR A 276 18.37 -36.52 -9.22
CA THR A 276 18.97 -36.45 -7.89
C THR A 276 20.28 -35.66 -7.94
N LEU A 277 20.49 -34.76 -6.99
CA LEU A 277 21.79 -34.16 -6.73
C LEU A 277 22.26 -34.63 -5.36
N ASP A 278 23.35 -35.40 -5.38
CA ASP A 278 24.18 -35.77 -4.26
C ASP A 278 24.90 -34.55 -3.66
N ASP A 279 25.20 -34.68 -2.36
CA ASP A 279 26.14 -33.88 -1.59
C ASP A 279 27.49 -33.76 -2.30
N ASP A 280 28.07 -32.54 -2.31
CA ASP A 280 29.52 -32.44 -2.18
C ASP A 280 29.94 -31.16 -1.46
N LEU A 281 30.79 -31.36 -0.44
CA LEU A 281 31.39 -30.36 0.44
C LEU A 281 32.58 -29.69 -0.27
N GLY A 282 32.58 -28.36 -0.34
CA GLY A 282 33.73 -27.57 -0.79
C GLY A 282 33.75 -26.18 -0.16
N THR A 283 34.77 -25.94 0.67
CA THR A 283 35.00 -24.75 1.49
C THR A 283 35.48 -23.52 0.70
N SER A 284 35.23 -22.33 1.29
CA SER A 284 35.85 -21.01 1.07
C SER A 284 35.40 -20.15 -0.13
N THR A 285 34.72 -19.02 0.14
CA THR A 285 35.19 -17.64 -0.18
C THR A 285 34.24 -16.56 0.38
N VAL A 286 34.81 -15.50 0.96
CA VAL A 286 34.37 -14.12 1.30
C VAL A 286 32.92 -13.70 0.94
N PRO A 287 32.16 -13.00 1.83
CA PRO A 287 30.81 -12.52 1.49
C PRO A 287 30.84 -11.51 0.33
N ASP A 288 30.03 -11.79 -0.70
CA ASP A 288 29.84 -10.99 -1.91
C ASP A 288 29.06 -9.69 -1.61
N ASP A 289 29.79 -8.62 -1.32
CA ASP A 289 29.28 -7.30 -0.90
C ASP A 289 28.57 -6.53 -2.04
N SER A 290 28.74 -6.97 -3.29
CA SER A 290 28.23 -6.27 -4.48
C SER A 290 26.76 -6.60 -4.76
N GLN A 291 26.38 -7.87 -4.66
CA GLN A 291 25.02 -8.33 -4.89
C GLN A 291 24.08 -7.89 -3.75
N SER A 292 24.55 -7.91 -2.50
CA SER A 292 23.79 -7.42 -1.34
C SER A 292 23.51 -5.92 -1.45
N SER A 293 24.52 -5.12 -1.82
CA SER A 293 24.37 -3.68 -2.07
C SER A 293 23.36 -3.40 -3.20
N ALA A 294 23.43 -4.12 -4.31
CA ALA A 294 22.50 -3.98 -5.42
C ALA A 294 21.06 -4.38 -5.05
N ILE A 295 20.88 -5.48 -4.31
CA ILE A 295 19.56 -5.86 -3.78
C ILE A 295 19.04 -4.74 -2.91
N ASN A 296 19.84 -4.22 -1.97
CA ASN A 296 19.43 -3.13 -1.08
C ASN A 296 19.01 -1.87 -1.87
N ASP A 297 19.75 -1.45 -2.90
CA ASP A 297 19.37 -0.30 -3.71
C ASP A 297 18.04 -0.53 -4.46
N VAL A 298 17.88 -1.70 -5.08
CA VAL A 298 16.70 -2.01 -5.90
C VAL A 298 15.44 -2.19 -5.05
N SER A 299 15.57 -2.85 -3.90
CA SER A 299 14.45 -3.15 -3.00
C SER A 299 14.23 -2.07 -1.93
N SER A 300 14.92 -0.93 -2.07
CA SER A 300 14.75 0.20 -1.16
C SER A 300 13.32 0.73 -1.19
N MET A 301 12.67 0.66 -0.04
CA MET A 301 11.38 1.29 0.26
C MET A 301 11.55 2.68 0.86
N MET A 302 12.76 3.26 0.80
CA MET A 302 13.01 4.54 1.42
C MET A 302 12.27 5.63 0.67
N TRP A 303 11.33 6.25 1.37
CA TRP A 303 10.80 7.56 1.06
C TRP A 303 11.94 8.58 1.16
N ARG A 304 12.08 9.45 0.16
CA ARG A 304 13.17 10.41 0.08
C ARG A 304 12.65 11.82 0.16
N MET A 305 13.33 12.63 0.97
CA MET A 305 13.22 14.08 0.91
C MET A 305 14.42 14.62 0.14
N ASN A 306 14.17 15.25 -1.01
CA ASN A 306 15.22 15.92 -1.78
C ASN A 306 15.28 17.39 -1.37
N LEU A 307 16.45 17.87 -0.96
CA LEU A 307 16.69 19.29 -0.70
C LEU A 307 17.08 19.96 -2.02
N HIS A 308 16.32 20.96 -2.45
CA HIS A 308 16.65 21.78 -3.60
C HIS A 308 17.75 22.78 -3.25
N GLY A 309 18.41 23.34 -4.27
CA GLY A 309 19.39 24.42 -4.08
C GLY A 309 18.82 25.67 -3.39
N SER A 310 17.49 25.82 -3.33
CA SER A 310 16.78 26.85 -2.57
C SER A 310 16.61 26.57 -1.08
N GLY A 311 16.99 25.37 -0.60
CA GLY A 311 16.73 24.91 0.77
C GLY A 311 15.34 24.28 0.97
N GLU A 312 14.50 24.22 -0.06
CA GLU A 312 13.18 23.58 0.01
C GLU A 312 13.23 22.07 -0.19
N THR A 313 12.38 21.34 0.52
CA THR A 313 12.32 19.87 0.44
C THR A 313 11.20 19.37 -0.46
N SER A 314 11.46 18.38 -1.33
CA SER A 314 10.41 17.63 -2.05
C SER A 314 10.37 16.16 -1.64
N PHE A 315 9.16 15.60 -1.63
CA PHE A 315 8.90 14.22 -1.23
C PHE A 315 8.79 13.31 -2.46
N VAL A 316 9.57 12.22 -2.47
CA VAL A 316 9.57 11.21 -3.52
C VAL A 316 9.46 9.82 -2.89
N GLY A 317 8.49 9.05 -3.39
CA GLY A 317 8.24 7.70 -2.93
C GLY A 317 9.05 6.63 -3.66
N PRO A 318 9.10 5.43 -3.07
CA PRO A 318 9.99 4.33 -3.47
C PRO A 318 9.65 3.66 -4.81
N SER A 319 8.44 3.86 -5.34
CA SER A 319 8.02 3.35 -6.65
C SER A 319 8.49 4.22 -7.81
N GLY A 320 8.85 5.48 -7.53
CA GLY A 320 9.30 6.44 -8.52
C GLY A 320 10.61 6.04 -9.15
N SER A 321 10.74 6.32 -10.44
CA SER A 321 11.98 6.10 -11.19
C SER A 321 13.17 6.58 -10.35
N PHE A 322 14.21 5.76 -10.21
CA PHE A 322 15.44 6.05 -9.45
C PHE A 322 16.01 7.43 -9.82
N CYS A 323 15.50 8.49 -9.21
CA CYS A 323 16.00 9.83 -9.40
C CYS A 323 17.13 9.97 -8.39
N PHE A 324 18.34 9.69 -8.86
CA PHE A 324 19.51 10.27 -8.23
C PHE A 324 19.42 11.79 -8.39
N PRO A 325 19.84 12.57 -7.39
CA PRO A 325 19.92 14.02 -7.53
C PRO A 325 20.94 14.31 -8.64
N VAL A 326 20.45 14.60 -9.84
CA VAL A 326 21.27 15.25 -10.85
C VAL A 326 21.33 16.69 -10.39
N SER A 327 22.53 17.11 -9.94
CA SER A 327 22.86 18.50 -9.64
C SER A 327 22.23 19.38 -10.71
N GLY A 328 21.37 20.31 -10.29
CA GLY A 328 20.56 21.14 -11.17
C GLY A 328 21.38 21.74 -12.30
N HIS A 329 21.31 21.12 -13.47
CA HIS A 329 21.67 21.76 -14.71
C HIS A 329 20.35 22.24 -15.27
N GLY A 330 20.10 23.54 -15.08
CA GLY A 330 19.16 24.24 -15.96
C GLY A 330 19.62 23.95 -17.38
N ILE A 331 18.87 23.13 -18.10
CA ILE A 331 19.06 23.03 -19.54
C ILE A 331 18.46 24.32 -20.06
N GLU A 332 19.33 25.30 -20.31
CA GLU A 332 19.01 26.46 -21.12
C GLU A 332 18.35 25.97 -22.40
N THR A 333 17.08 26.34 -22.56
CA THR A 333 16.35 26.14 -23.79
C THR A 333 16.98 27.07 -24.81
N GLN A 334 17.87 26.52 -25.65
CA GLN A 334 18.44 27.26 -26.76
C GLN A 334 17.29 27.84 -27.60
N SER A 335 17.18 29.16 -27.60
CA SER A 335 16.35 29.87 -28.57
C SER A 335 17.01 29.70 -29.93
N ALA A 336 16.41 28.87 -30.80
CA ALA A 336 16.80 28.77 -32.19
C ALA A 336 15.64 29.18 -33.10
N THR A 337 15.99 30.04 -34.03
CA THR A 337 15.24 30.82 -35.03
C THR A 337 14.33 30.04 -35.99
N ALA A 338 13.13 30.62 -36.20
CA ALA A 338 12.30 30.75 -37.42
C ALA A 338 11.95 29.55 -38.35
N GLU A 339 10.61 29.38 -38.46
CA GLU A 339 9.78 28.99 -39.61
C GLU A 339 9.68 27.51 -40.06
N ALA A 340 8.69 26.82 -39.50
CA ALA A 340 7.67 26.09 -40.26
C ALA A 340 6.37 26.04 -39.43
N GLU A 341 5.32 26.74 -39.88
CA GLU A 341 4.00 26.64 -39.27
C GLU A 341 3.36 25.33 -39.75
N GLU A 342 3.54 24.26 -38.98
CA GLU A 342 2.88 22.99 -39.27
C GLU A 342 1.36 23.18 -39.22
N SER A 343 0.67 22.67 -40.24
CA SER A 343 -0.78 22.76 -40.32
C SER A 343 -1.41 22.11 -39.08
N VAL A 344 -2.39 22.79 -38.48
CA VAL A 344 -3.20 22.31 -37.34
C VAL A 344 -3.72 20.89 -37.61
N GLN A 345 -4.07 20.57 -38.86
CA GLN A 345 -4.52 19.24 -39.25
C GLN A 345 -3.46 18.16 -39.02
N VAL A 346 -2.20 18.44 -39.35
CA VAL A 346 -1.08 17.48 -39.18
C VAL A 346 -0.89 17.17 -37.69
N LEU A 347 -0.93 18.19 -36.83
CA LEU A 347 -0.82 18.01 -35.38
C LEU A 347 -2.02 17.22 -34.82
N LEU A 348 -3.24 17.47 -35.30
CA LEU A 348 -4.42 16.68 -34.90
C LEU A 348 -4.28 15.20 -35.29
N ASP A 349 -3.72 14.93 -36.48
CA ASP A 349 -3.49 13.56 -36.95
C ASP A 349 -2.39 12.85 -36.14
N LEU A 350 -1.30 13.56 -35.80
CA LEU A 350 -0.25 13.06 -34.92
C LEU A 350 -0.79 12.74 -33.51
N PHE A 351 -1.60 13.64 -32.93
CA PHE A 351 -2.27 13.39 -31.65
C PHE A 351 -3.16 12.14 -31.72
N ARG A 352 -3.99 12.04 -32.76
CA ARG A 352 -4.89 10.90 -32.99
C ARG A 352 -4.10 9.60 -33.06
N GLN A 353 -3.01 9.57 -33.82
CA GLN A 353 -2.20 8.38 -34.06
C GLN A 353 -1.36 7.94 -32.85
N HIS A 354 -0.66 8.87 -32.20
CA HIS A 354 0.37 8.53 -31.22
C HIS A 354 -0.06 8.66 -29.75
N ILE A 355 -1.05 9.51 -29.46
CA ILE A 355 -1.48 9.81 -28.08
C ILE A 355 -2.87 9.23 -27.82
N ASN A 356 -3.88 9.70 -28.56
CA ASN A 356 -5.27 9.35 -28.28
C ASN A 356 -5.56 7.87 -28.54
N SER A 357 -4.85 7.26 -29.48
CA SER A 357 -4.97 5.84 -29.84
C SER A 357 -4.59 4.87 -28.71
N VAL A 358 -3.91 5.36 -27.66
CA VAL A 358 -3.50 4.60 -26.47
C VAL A 358 -4.26 5.06 -25.22
N HIS A 359 -4.45 6.37 -25.06
CA HIS A 359 -5.00 6.95 -23.83
C HIS A 359 -6.48 7.28 -23.87
N HIS A 360 -7.10 7.31 -25.07
CA HIS A 360 -8.53 7.57 -25.28
C HIS A 360 -9.02 8.84 -24.54
N PHE A 361 -8.22 9.91 -24.53
CA PHE A 361 -8.57 11.16 -23.85
C PHE A 361 -9.86 11.77 -24.40
N VAL A 362 -10.06 11.73 -25.72
CA VAL A 362 -11.23 12.29 -26.41
C VAL A 362 -11.78 11.31 -27.45
N SER A 363 -13.05 11.46 -27.81
CA SER A 363 -13.63 10.68 -28.91
C SER A 363 -13.10 11.19 -30.27
N PRO A 364 -13.06 10.35 -31.33
CA PRO A 364 -12.59 10.77 -32.64
C PRO A 364 -13.34 11.97 -33.22
N GLN A 365 -14.66 12.04 -32.95
CA GLN A 365 -15.54 13.13 -33.39
C GLN A 365 -15.16 14.48 -32.77
N VAL A 366 -14.74 14.48 -31.50
CA VAL A 366 -14.29 15.70 -30.82
C VAL A 366 -13.01 16.24 -31.46
N ILE A 367 -12.10 15.37 -31.91
CA ILE A 367 -10.86 15.82 -32.58
C ILE A 367 -11.18 16.63 -33.85
N ASP A 368 -12.22 16.25 -34.60
CA ASP A 368 -12.60 16.94 -35.83
C ASP A 368 -13.17 18.35 -35.58
N THR A 369 -13.78 18.59 -34.42
CA THR A 369 -14.31 19.92 -34.04
C THR A 369 -13.23 20.87 -33.52
N LEU A 370 -12.07 20.35 -33.10
CA LEU A 370 -10.95 21.15 -32.60
C LEU A 370 -10.23 21.98 -33.67
N LYS A 371 -10.69 22.04 -34.93
CA LYS A 371 -10.10 22.94 -35.93
C LYS A 371 -10.47 24.40 -35.68
N ALA A 372 -11.67 24.65 -35.17
CA ALA A 372 -12.20 25.98 -34.89
C ALA A 372 -13.02 25.91 -33.59
N PRO A 373 -12.38 26.04 -32.42
CA PRO A 373 -13.10 26.01 -31.14
C PRO A 373 -14.01 27.24 -31.00
N GLU A 374 -15.26 27.00 -30.61
CA GLU A 374 -16.28 28.05 -30.42
C GLU A 374 -16.42 28.49 -28.95
N SER A 375 -15.76 27.80 -28.03
CA SER A 375 -15.86 28.00 -26.58
C SER A 375 -14.49 27.98 -25.91
N LEU A 376 -14.38 28.63 -24.73
CA LEU A 376 -13.12 28.76 -24.00
C LEU A 376 -12.53 27.41 -23.56
N ASP A 377 -13.36 26.45 -23.16
CA ASP A 377 -12.97 25.09 -22.85
C ASP A 377 -12.55 24.29 -24.09
N GLY A 378 -13.19 24.56 -25.24
CA GLY A 378 -12.76 24.05 -26.55
C GLY A 378 -11.40 24.61 -26.98
N GLU A 379 -11.15 25.90 -26.74
CA GLU A 379 -9.84 26.53 -26.96
C GLU A 379 -8.76 25.92 -26.07
N LEU A 380 -9.07 25.66 -24.79
CA LEU A 380 -8.18 24.95 -23.88
C LEU A 380 -7.87 23.54 -24.39
N LEU A 381 -8.90 22.78 -24.79
CA LEU A 381 -8.69 21.43 -25.30
C LEU A 381 -7.87 21.43 -26.58
N GLN A 382 -8.14 22.34 -27.53
CA GLN A 382 -7.35 22.50 -28.74
C GLN A 382 -5.89 22.81 -28.40
N ALA A 383 -5.63 23.82 -27.57
CA ALA A 383 -4.28 24.22 -27.18
C ALA A 383 -3.51 23.07 -26.53
N SER A 384 -4.14 22.32 -25.61
CA SER A 384 -3.54 21.14 -24.98
C SER A 384 -3.22 20.03 -25.99
N VAL A 385 -4.14 19.75 -26.93
CA VAL A 385 -3.95 18.74 -27.99
C VAL A 385 -2.77 19.11 -28.88
N LEU A 386 -2.72 20.35 -29.37
CA LEU A 386 -1.65 20.82 -30.26
C LEU A 386 -0.30 20.85 -29.54
N ALA A 387 -0.27 21.30 -28.27
CA ALA A 387 0.94 21.33 -27.45
C ALA A 387 1.52 19.93 -27.17
N ALA A 388 0.66 18.92 -27.04
CA ALA A 388 1.09 17.53 -26.86
C ALA A 388 1.52 16.90 -28.20
N ALA A 389 0.78 17.17 -29.28
CA ALA A 389 1.07 16.68 -30.63
C ALA A 389 2.42 17.17 -31.15
N SER A 390 2.76 18.43 -30.88
CA SER A 390 4.01 19.04 -31.31
C SER A 390 5.25 18.34 -30.76
N LEU A 391 5.14 17.49 -29.74
CA LEU A 391 6.28 16.67 -29.29
C LEU A 391 6.70 15.59 -30.30
N PHE A 392 5.83 15.28 -31.27
CA PHE A 392 6.13 14.36 -32.36
C PHE A 392 6.64 15.06 -33.63
N ALA A 393 6.68 16.39 -33.61
CA ALA A 393 6.98 17.25 -34.73
C ALA A 393 8.11 18.22 -34.36
N ASP A 394 8.80 18.81 -35.33
CA ASP A 394 9.89 19.77 -35.08
C ASP A 394 9.35 21.21 -34.95
N SER A 395 8.15 21.38 -34.37
CA SER A 395 7.40 22.64 -34.32
C SER A 395 7.43 23.35 -32.95
N HIS A 396 7.03 24.63 -32.93
CA HIS A 396 7.03 25.50 -31.76
C HIS A 396 5.88 25.16 -30.79
N GLY A 397 5.92 23.96 -30.22
CA GLY A 397 4.90 23.43 -29.30
C GLY A 397 4.69 24.23 -28.01
N GLN A 398 5.65 25.09 -27.65
CA GLN A 398 5.57 25.92 -26.46
C GLN A 398 4.47 26.99 -26.57
N VAL A 399 4.25 27.56 -27.75
CA VAL A 399 3.21 28.59 -27.96
C VAL A 399 1.82 28.07 -27.60
N TYR A 400 1.53 26.83 -27.99
CA TYR A 400 0.26 26.18 -27.63
C TYR A 400 0.17 25.86 -26.14
N ALA A 401 1.28 25.51 -25.50
CA ALA A 401 1.33 25.27 -24.06
C ALA A 401 1.10 26.55 -23.27
N ASP A 402 1.76 27.65 -23.64
CA ASP A 402 1.60 28.97 -23.01
C ASP A 402 0.15 29.44 -23.15
N ARG A 403 -0.47 29.21 -24.31
CA ARG A 403 -1.90 29.49 -24.53
C ARG A 403 -2.78 28.67 -23.59
N ALA A 404 -2.52 27.36 -23.45
CA ALA A 404 -3.28 26.50 -22.55
C ALA A 404 -3.12 26.93 -21.09
N GLU A 405 -1.90 27.29 -20.67
CA GLU A 405 -1.59 27.77 -19.32
C GLU A 405 -2.32 29.08 -18.99
N ALA A 406 -2.41 30.01 -19.95
CA ALA A 406 -3.12 31.28 -19.77
C ALA A 406 -4.62 31.12 -19.49
N ILE A 407 -5.24 30.00 -19.91
CA ILE A 407 -6.68 29.78 -19.82
C ILE A 407 -7.08 28.66 -18.84
N VAL A 408 -6.19 27.72 -18.50
CA VAL A 408 -6.50 26.52 -17.71
C VAL A 408 -7.12 26.85 -16.35
N MET A 409 -6.54 27.79 -15.59
CA MET A 409 -7.04 28.18 -14.27
C MET A 409 -8.42 28.85 -14.35
N ARG A 410 -8.66 29.62 -15.42
CA ARG A 410 -9.97 30.23 -15.66
C ARG A 410 -11.01 29.14 -15.94
N CYS A 411 -10.72 28.19 -16.82
CA CYS A 411 -11.61 27.06 -17.13
C CYS A 411 -11.92 26.23 -15.88
N CYS A 412 -10.92 25.87 -15.08
CA CYS A 412 -11.16 25.11 -13.84
C CYS A 412 -12.08 25.84 -12.85
N ARG A 413 -11.99 27.17 -12.80
CA ARG A 413 -12.80 28.00 -11.90
C ARG A 413 -14.21 28.25 -12.43
N THR A 414 -14.37 28.49 -13.73
CA THR A 414 -15.65 28.96 -14.31
C THR A 414 -16.39 27.91 -15.12
N ILE A 415 -15.71 26.86 -15.58
CA ILE A 415 -16.24 25.81 -16.47
C ILE A 415 -15.73 24.42 -16.03
N PRO A 416 -16.02 23.94 -14.80
CA PRO A 416 -15.62 22.60 -14.37
C PRO A 416 -16.45 21.53 -15.10
N ASN A 417 -16.01 21.12 -16.29
CA ASN A 417 -16.71 20.16 -17.14
C ASN A 417 -15.76 19.06 -17.67
N VAL A 418 -16.32 18.12 -18.44
CA VAL A 418 -15.57 17.01 -19.03
C VAL A 418 -14.44 17.47 -19.95
N VAL A 419 -14.69 18.50 -20.78
CA VAL A 419 -13.71 19.04 -21.73
C VAL A 419 -12.49 19.61 -21.00
N THR A 420 -12.71 20.37 -19.92
CA THR A 420 -11.64 20.90 -19.07
C THR A 420 -10.82 19.78 -18.43
N ILE A 421 -11.47 18.70 -17.98
CA ILE A 421 -10.78 17.52 -17.44
C ILE A 421 -9.92 16.83 -18.50
N GLN A 422 -10.45 16.64 -19.71
CA GLN A 422 -9.71 16.03 -20.83
C GLN A 422 -8.47 16.86 -21.18
N ALA A 423 -8.61 18.18 -21.23
CA ALA A 423 -7.50 19.08 -21.51
C ALA A 423 -6.40 19.00 -20.43
N LEU A 424 -6.77 18.95 -19.14
CA LEU A 424 -5.81 18.77 -18.04
C LEU A 424 -5.09 17.42 -18.10
N ALA A 425 -5.79 16.35 -18.48
CA ALA A 425 -5.17 15.03 -18.64
C ALA A 425 -4.14 15.01 -19.78
N ILE A 426 -4.41 15.74 -20.87
CA ILE A 426 -3.47 15.89 -21.99
C ILE A 426 -2.27 16.77 -21.60
N LEU A 427 -2.47 17.84 -20.84
CA LEU A 427 -1.37 18.64 -20.29
C LEU A 427 -0.51 17.81 -19.34
N THR A 428 -1.12 17.00 -18.47
CA THR A 428 -0.40 16.04 -17.62
C THR A 428 0.49 15.13 -18.44
N TRP A 429 -0.04 14.57 -19.53
CA TRP A 429 0.71 13.71 -20.46
C TRP A 429 1.90 14.45 -21.07
N ARG A 430 1.70 15.69 -21.54
CA ARG A 430 2.75 16.53 -22.16
C ARG A 430 3.87 16.83 -21.16
N GLU A 431 3.52 17.33 -19.97
CA GLU A 431 4.50 17.74 -18.98
C GLU A 431 5.34 16.55 -18.48
N LEU A 432 4.74 15.36 -18.37
CA LEU A 432 5.49 14.14 -18.08
C LEU A 432 6.47 13.75 -19.18
N ALA A 433 6.05 13.87 -20.44
CA ALA A 433 6.92 13.58 -21.59
C ALA A 433 8.14 14.50 -21.63
N LEU A 434 7.98 15.74 -21.15
CA LEU A 434 9.03 16.76 -21.04
C LEU A 434 9.86 16.69 -19.75
N GLU A 435 9.49 15.84 -18.79
CA GLU A 435 10.10 15.77 -17.45
C GLU A 435 9.81 16.99 -16.54
N ASN A 436 8.75 17.73 -16.81
CA ASN A 436 8.28 18.82 -15.96
C ASN A 436 7.39 18.25 -14.83
N GLU A 437 8.02 17.57 -13.87
CA GLU A 437 7.33 16.77 -12.84
C GLU A 437 6.32 17.57 -12.00
N ASN A 438 6.61 18.83 -11.70
CA ASN A 438 5.73 19.69 -10.90
C ASN A 438 4.45 20.05 -11.66
N ASN A 439 4.58 20.49 -12.92
CA ASN A 439 3.42 20.82 -13.76
C ASN A 439 2.58 19.58 -14.07
N ALA A 440 3.25 18.46 -14.40
CA ALA A 440 2.61 17.17 -14.58
C ALA A 440 1.75 16.79 -13.37
N TRP A 441 2.31 16.87 -12.17
CA TRP A 441 1.60 16.57 -10.95
C TRP A 441 0.43 17.52 -10.69
N LEU A 442 0.65 18.83 -10.87
CA LEU A 442 -0.37 19.86 -10.68
C LEU A 442 -1.59 19.61 -11.59
N TYR A 443 -1.36 19.44 -12.90
CA TYR A 443 -2.45 19.18 -13.84
C TYR A 443 -3.15 17.85 -13.56
N ASN A 444 -2.41 16.82 -13.13
CA ASN A 444 -2.99 15.54 -12.70
C ASN A 444 -3.88 15.71 -11.47
N SER A 445 -3.42 16.47 -10.46
CA SER A 445 -4.21 16.81 -9.27
C SER A 445 -5.50 17.52 -9.64
N MET A 446 -5.43 18.50 -10.53
CA MET A 446 -6.58 19.28 -10.97
C MET A 446 -7.58 18.39 -11.72
N ALA A 447 -7.10 17.55 -12.64
CA ALA A 447 -7.96 16.61 -13.38
C ALA A 447 -8.67 15.63 -12.43
N ALA A 448 -7.92 15.00 -11.52
CA ALA A 448 -8.46 14.07 -10.54
C ALA A 448 -9.46 14.75 -9.58
N SER A 449 -9.17 15.97 -9.13
CA SER A 449 -10.07 16.74 -8.26
C SER A 449 -11.39 17.04 -8.97
N LEU A 450 -11.34 17.42 -10.24
CA LEU A 450 -12.54 17.66 -11.05
C LEU A 450 -13.32 16.36 -11.35
N ILE A 451 -12.63 15.22 -11.56
CA ILE A 451 -13.27 13.90 -11.65
C ILE A 451 -14.09 13.58 -10.38
N VAL A 452 -13.52 13.87 -9.21
CA VAL A 452 -14.22 13.67 -7.93
C VAL A 452 -15.37 14.65 -7.77
N HIS A 453 -15.13 15.93 -8.05
CA HIS A 453 -16.13 17.00 -7.97
C HIS A 453 -17.36 16.72 -8.84
N LEU A 454 -17.16 16.25 -10.08
CA LEU A 454 -18.23 15.94 -11.03
C LEU A 454 -18.80 14.52 -10.86
N GLY A 455 -18.32 13.74 -9.88
CA GLY A 455 -18.83 12.42 -9.55
C GLY A 455 -18.55 11.33 -10.60
N LEU A 456 -17.59 11.53 -11.50
CA LEU A 456 -17.31 10.60 -12.61
C LEU A 456 -16.82 9.22 -12.13
N HIS A 457 -16.10 9.19 -11.01
CA HIS A 457 -15.57 8.00 -10.34
C HIS A 457 -16.63 7.10 -9.67
N VAL A 458 -17.87 7.58 -9.53
CA VAL A 458 -19.01 6.86 -8.91
C VAL A 458 -20.21 6.73 -9.86
N SER A 459 -19.93 6.72 -11.17
CA SER A 459 -20.94 6.67 -12.23
C SER A 459 -21.87 5.44 -12.20
N SER A 460 -21.55 4.40 -11.42
CA SER A 460 -22.40 3.22 -11.25
C SER A 460 -23.46 3.36 -10.14
N PHE A 461 -23.55 4.49 -9.43
CA PHE A 461 -24.57 4.71 -8.39
C PHE A 461 -25.90 5.16 -8.99
N GLU A 462 -26.97 4.40 -8.74
CA GLU A 462 -28.32 4.63 -9.25
C GLU A 462 -28.92 5.99 -8.83
N ASN A 463 -28.57 6.49 -7.64
CA ASN A 463 -29.11 7.76 -7.11
C ASN A 463 -28.50 9.01 -7.76
N VAL A 464 -27.35 8.91 -8.44
CA VAL A 464 -26.73 10.04 -9.15
C VAL A 464 -27.49 10.35 -10.45
N MET A 465 -28.23 9.38 -10.99
CA MET A 465 -29.06 9.51 -12.19
C MET A 465 -30.47 10.06 -11.91
N GLN A 466 -30.82 10.34 -10.65
CA GLN A 466 -32.14 10.85 -10.24
C GLN A 466 -32.18 12.38 -10.05
N ILE A 467 -31.12 13.10 -10.44
CA ILE A 467 -31.10 14.57 -10.43
C ILE A 467 -32.14 15.08 -11.44
N PRO A 468 -32.89 16.17 -11.20
CA PRO A 468 -34.07 16.57 -11.99
C PRO A 468 -33.79 17.05 -13.43
N VAL A 469 -32.54 16.98 -13.89
CA VAL A 469 -32.17 17.26 -15.27
C VAL A 469 -32.35 15.93 -16.00
N GLY A 470 -33.19 15.89 -17.05
CA GLY A 470 -33.59 14.66 -17.75
C GLY A 470 -32.42 13.70 -18.03
N PRO A 471 -32.69 12.38 -18.18
CA PRO A 471 -31.65 11.37 -18.25
C PRO A 471 -30.60 11.76 -19.31
N PRO A 472 -29.31 11.81 -18.95
CA PRO A 472 -28.27 12.18 -19.90
C PRO A 472 -28.34 11.28 -21.12
N SER A 473 -28.10 11.84 -22.30
CA SER A 473 -28.07 11.05 -23.53
C SER A 473 -27.05 9.90 -23.39
N ASP A 474 -27.24 8.81 -24.11
CA ASP A 474 -26.28 7.69 -24.04
C ASP A 474 -24.88 8.09 -24.54
N ILE A 475 -24.81 9.11 -25.40
CA ILE A 475 -23.56 9.75 -25.84
C ILE A 475 -22.88 10.45 -24.65
N ASP A 476 -23.62 11.23 -23.87
CA ASP A 476 -23.07 11.92 -22.69
C ASP A 476 -22.57 10.95 -21.63
N LYS A 477 -23.26 9.82 -21.45
CA LYS A 477 -22.81 8.75 -20.53
C LYS A 477 -21.49 8.13 -21.00
N CYS A 478 -21.37 7.81 -22.28
CA CYS A 478 -20.15 7.23 -22.85
C CYS A 478 -18.94 8.16 -22.68
N VAL A 479 -19.11 9.45 -22.99
CA VAL A 479 -18.04 10.46 -22.87
C VAL A 479 -17.57 10.64 -21.42
N ARG A 480 -18.50 10.62 -20.45
CA ARG A 480 -18.14 10.69 -19.01
C ARG A 480 -17.35 9.46 -18.55
N VAL A 481 -17.76 8.26 -18.97
CA VAL A 481 -17.06 7.01 -18.63
C VAL A 481 -15.68 6.96 -19.29
N GLN A 482 -15.57 7.35 -20.55
CA GLN A 482 -14.29 7.47 -21.27
C GLN A 482 -13.34 8.44 -20.55
N THR A 483 -13.84 9.62 -20.18
CA THR A 483 -13.04 10.64 -19.48
C THR A 483 -12.56 10.15 -18.13
N PHE A 484 -13.42 9.47 -17.37
CA PHE A 484 -13.01 8.87 -16.10
C PHE A 484 -11.85 7.89 -16.29
N TRP A 485 -12.01 6.91 -17.20
CA TRP A 485 -11.01 5.86 -17.38
C TRP A 485 -9.72 6.36 -18.01
N SER A 486 -9.76 7.37 -18.89
CA SER A 486 -8.55 7.98 -19.45
C SER A 486 -7.76 8.77 -18.40
N VAL A 487 -8.44 9.54 -17.55
CA VAL A 487 -7.80 10.22 -16.40
C VAL A 487 -7.30 9.21 -15.38
N PHE A 488 -8.06 8.16 -15.08
CA PHE A 488 -7.63 7.11 -14.17
C PHE A 488 -6.33 6.45 -14.65
N LEU A 489 -6.29 6.06 -15.93
CA LEU A 489 -5.10 5.50 -16.56
C LEU A 489 -3.92 6.46 -16.48
N MET A 490 -4.14 7.75 -16.79
CA MET A 490 -3.11 8.77 -16.74
C MET A 490 -2.61 9.01 -15.31
N ASP A 491 -3.48 9.09 -14.30
CA ASP A 491 -3.13 9.22 -12.89
C ASP A 491 -2.17 8.10 -12.48
N ARG A 492 -2.49 6.84 -12.80
CA ARG A 492 -1.64 5.68 -12.47
C ARG A 492 -0.29 5.69 -13.17
N ILE A 493 -0.25 6.04 -14.46
CA ILE A 493 1.01 6.15 -15.19
C ILE A 493 1.87 7.25 -14.56
N SER A 494 1.28 8.42 -14.29
CA SER A 494 1.95 9.58 -13.71
C SER A 494 2.55 9.26 -12.34
N THR A 495 1.75 8.69 -11.45
CA THR A 495 2.14 8.48 -10.05
C THR A 495 3.16 7.36 -9.89
N SER A 496 3.03 6.26 -10.65
CA SER A 496 4.05 5.20 -10.69
C SER A 496 5.38 5.71 -11.26
N MET A 497 5.33 6.65 -12.21
CA MET A 497 6.53 7.25 -12.79
C MET A 497 7.25 8.22 -11.85
N LEU A 498 6.48 9.08 -11.17
CA LEU A 498 6.96 10.12 -10.25
C LEU A 498 7.25 9.60 -8.84
N GLY A 499 6.79 8.39 -8.50
CA GLY A 499 6.88 7.85 -7.15
C GLY A 499 5.97 8.55 -6.16
N ARG A 500 4.81 9.01 -6.61
CA ARG A 500 3.84 9.70 -5.75
C ARG A 500 2.60 8.81 -5.57
N ASN A 501 1.75 9.15 -4.61
CA ASN A 501 0.49 8.42 -4.40
C ASN A 501 -0.54 8.80 -5.46
N CYS A 502 -1.39 7.85 -5.84
CA CYS A 502 -2.48 8.13 -6.78
C CYS A 502 -3.49 9.13 -6.21
N MET A 503 -3.97 10.05 -7.06
CA MET A 503 -4.93 11.08 -6.65
C MET A 503 -6.33 10.53 -6.44
N ILE A 504 -6.71 9.55 -7.26
CA ILE A 504 -8.01 8.89 -7.17
C ILE A 504 -7.80 7.58 -6.41
N PRO A 505 -8.21 7.43 -5.14
CA PRO A 505 -7.94 6.18 -4.40
C PRO A 505 -8.70 5.01 -5.02
N TRP A 506 -8.03 3.89 -5.32
CA TRP A 506 -8.69 2.72 -5.96
C TRP A 506 -9.90 2.19 -5.17
N ARG A 507 -9.87 2.30 -3.84
CA ARG A 507 -10.98 1.89 -2.95
C ARG A 507 -12.24 2.73 -3.10
N ARG A 508 -12.13 3.92 -3.72
CA ARG A 508 -13.25 4.87 -3.93
C ARG A 508 -13.79 4.85 -5.36
N VAL A 509 -13.30 3.96 -6.22
CA VAL A 509 -13.78 3.84 -7.60
C VAL A 509 -14.96 2.88 -7.66
N ARG A 510 -16.11 3.40 -8.11
CA ARG A 510 -17.32 2.65 -8.48
C ARG A 510 -17.87 3.20 -9.80
N ALA A 511 -17.05 3.09 -10.85
CA ALA A 511 -17.42 3.51 -12.19
C ALA A 511 -17.87 2.33 -13.04
N THR A 512 -18.74 2.60 -14.01
CA THR A 512 -19.12 1.61 -15.03
C THR A 512 -17.87 1.18 -15.81
N PRO A 513 -17.62 -0.14 -16.02
CA PRO A 513 -16.54 -0.60 -16.88
C PRO A 513 -16.61 0.03 -18.28
N TYR A 514 -15.47 0.40 -18.86
CA TYR A 514 -15.43 1.18 -20.10
C TYR A 514 -16.15 0.47 -21.25
N LEU A 515 -15.90 -0.83 -21.44
CA LEU A 515 -16.55 -1.61 -22.50
C LEU A 515 -18.08 -1.67 -22.38
N LYS A 516 -18.64 -1.57 -21.17
CA LYS A 516 -20.11 -1.57 -20.98
C LYS A 516 -20.76 -0.24 -21.39
N ALA A 517 -19.98 0.84 -21.42
CA ALA A 517 -20.44 2.14 -21.89
C ALA A 517 -20.30 2.32 -23.40
N CYS A 518 -19.53 1.44 -24.06
CA CYS A 518 -19.32 1.47 -25.50
C CYS A 518 -20.50 0.80 -26.23
N SER A 519 -21.10 1.49 -27.21
CA SER A 519 -22.18 0.91 -28.01
C SER A 519 -21.69 -0.19 -28.96
N ASN A 520 -20.53 0.01 -29.61
CA ASN A 520 -19.88 -0.93 -30.52
C ASN A 520 -18.36 -0.92 -30.27
N PRO A 521 -17.85 -1.71 -29.32
CA PRO A 521 -16.44 -1.66 -28.94
C PRO A 521 -15.54 -2.18 -30.06
N THR A 522 -14.51 -1.41 -30.38
CA THR A 522 -13.44 -1.80 -31.31
C THR A 522 -12.38 -2.65 -30.59
N THR A 523 -11.41 -3.18 -31.36
CA THR A 523 -10.21 -3.81 -30.77
C THR A 523 -9.42 -2.82 -29.92
N GLU A 524 -9.40 -1.54 -30.28
CA GLU A 524 -8.71 -0.49 -29.52
C GLU A 524 -9.38 -0.24 -28.18
N ASP A 525 -10.72 -0.21 -28.15
CA ASP A 525 -11.51 -0.11 -26.93
C ASP A 525 -11.25 -1.27 -25.97
N THR A 526 -11.14 -2.48 -26.53
CA THR A 526 -10.82 -3.69 -25.76
C THR A 526 -9.42 -3.61 -25.15
N VAL A 527 -8.43 -3.10 -25.89
CA VAL A 527 -7.06 -2.91 -25.40
C VAL A 527 -7.00 -1.82 -24.33
N PHE A 528 -7.70 -0.70 -24.53
CA PHE A 528 -7.76 0.40 -23.57
C PHE A 528 -8.41 -0.02 -22.25
N ASP A 529 -9.54 -0.73 -22.31
CA ASP A 529 -10.21 -1.27 -21.12
C ASP A 529 -9.29 -2.24 -20.35
N ALA A 530 -8.59 -3.13 -21.07
CA ALA A 530 -7.62 -4.03 -20.48
C ALA A 530 -6.43 -3.28 -19.83
N HIS A 531 -5.97 -2.18 -20.44
CA HIS A 531 -4.97 -1.31 -19.82
C HIS A 531 -5.49 -0.72 -18.50
N CYS A 532 -6.71 -0.17 -18.49
CA CYS A 532 -7.32 0.38 -17.28
C CYS A 532 -7.45 -0.66 -16.17
N GLN A 533 -7.91 -1.88 -16.51
CA GLN A 533 -7.99 -2.99 -15.56
C GLN A 533 -6.62 -3.41 -15.01
N MET A 534 -5.61 -3.51 -15.87
CA MET A 534 -4.24 -3.86 -15.46
C MET A 534 -3.68 -2.80 -14.49
N TRP A 535 -3.83 -1.52 -14.80
CA TRP A 535 -3.37 -0.43 -13.94
C TRP A 535 -4.18 -0.30 -12.64
N PHE A 536 -5.46 -0.70 -12.64
CA PHE A 536 -6.25 -0.83 -11.41
C PHE A 536 -5.68 -1.92 -10.49
N ILE A 537 -5.34 -3.09 -11.05
CA ILE A 537 -4.70 -4.18 -10.29
C ILE A 537 -3.33 -3.74 -9.79
N HIS A 538 -2.53 -3.10 -10.63
CA HIS A 538 -1.22 -2.55 -10.26
C HIS A 538 -1.33 -1.65 -9.03
N ASP A 539 -2.17 -0.62 -9.08
CA ASP A 539 -2.35 0.34 -7.99
C ASP A 539 -2.81 -0.31 -6.69
N ARG A 540 -3.79 -1.22 -6.75
CA ARG A 540 -4.31 -1.94 -5.58
C ARG A 540 -3.20 -2.59 -4.74
N TYR A 541 -2.14 -3.07 -5.39
CA TYR A 541 -1.02 -3.72 -4.73
C TYR A 541 0.14 -2.77 -4.47
N MET A 542 0.44 -1.84 -5.37
CA MET A 542 1.47 -0.82 -5.15
C MET A 542 1.16 0.03 -3.91
N ASP A 543 -0.10 0.46 -3.75
CA ASP A 543 -0.60 1.22 -2.60
C ASP A 543 -0.34 0.51 -1.26
N LYS A 544 -0.50 -0.82 -1.23
CA LYS A 544 -0.27 -1.62 -0.01
C LYS A 544 1.18 -2.00 0.21
N ILE A 545 1.92 -2.26 -0.86
CA ILE A 545 3.29 -2.78 -0.80
C ILE A 545 4.30 -1.67 -0.53
N TYR A 546 4.01 -0.47 -1.02
CA TYR A 546 4.86 0.69 -0.84
C TYR A 546 4.32 1.64 0.23
N SER A 547 3.39 1.20 1.10
CA SER A 547 2.95 1.98 2.27
C SER A 547 4.01 1.97 3.39
N PHE A 548 3.91 2.91 4.34
CA PHE A 548 4.75 2.91 5.54
C PHE A 548 4.56 1.64 6.39
N GLU A 549 3.34 1.12 6.43
CA GLU A 549 2.96 -0.07 7.21
C GLU A 549 3.54 -1.37 6.64
N PHE A 550 3.99 -1.40 5.37
CA PHE A 550 4.47 -2.64 4.75
C PHE A 550 5.64 -3.28 5.50
N GLY A 551 6.56 -2.46 6.04
CA GLY A 551 7.70 -2.94 6.82
C GLY A 551 7.31 -3.53 8.18
N GLU A 552 6.14 -3.14 8.70
CA GLU A 552 5.58 -3.61 9.98
C GLU A 552 4.85 -4.95 9.83
N LEU A 553 4.50 -5.33 8.59
CA LEU A 553 3.82 -6.60 8.30
C LEU A 553 4.70 -7.81 8.59
N GLU A 554 4.08 -8.84 9.17
CA GLU A 554 4.73 -10.12 9.40
C GLU A 554 5.11 -10.80 8.07
N HIS A 555 6.15 -11.63 8.07
CA HIS A 555 6.61 -12.33 6.85
C HIS A 555 5.49 -13.12 6.15
N PHE A 556 4.58 -13.69 6.92
CA PHE A 556 3.43 -14.41 6.38
C PHE A 556 2.43 -13.48 5.68
N GLU A 557 2.14 -12.31 6.25
CA GLU A 557 1.22 -11.32 5.68
C GLU A 557 1.79 -10.72 4.38
N ARG A 558 3.10 -10.42 4.39
CA ARG A 558 3.85 -10.03 3.19
C ARG A 558 3.75 -11.12 2.12
N HIS A 559 3.97 -12.38 2.46
CA HIS A 559 3.83 -13.49 1.53
C HIS A 559 2.39 -13.67 0.99
N GLN A 560 1.38 -13.49 1.83
CA GLN A 560 -0.02 -13.54 1.43
C GLN A 560 -0.34 -12.41 0.44
N LEU A 561 0.07 -11.18 0.75
CA LEU A 561 -0.12 -10.01 -0.12
C LEU A 561 0.52 -10.23 -1.50
N LEU A 562 1.73 -10.79 -1.54
CA LEU A 562 2.42 -11.14 -2.79
C LEU A 562 1.68 -12.23 -3.58
N SER A 563 1.18 -13.25 -2.87
CA SER A 563 0.45 -14.35 -3.49
C SER A 563 -0.87 -13.87 -4.08
N GLU A 564 -1.61 -13.03 -3.36
CA GLU A 564 -2.83 -12.39 -3.86
C GLU A 564 -2.55 -11.50 -5.07
N ALA A 565 -1.46 -10.73 -5.05
CA ALA A 565 -1.05 -9.90 -6.17
C ALA A 565 -0.83 -10.75 -7.42
N ARG A 566 -0.04 -11.81 -7.30
CA ARG A 566 0.24 -12.75 -8.39
C ARG A 566 -1.03 -13.39 -8.92
N ASP A 567 -1.90 -13.87 -8.04
CA ASP A 567 -3.10 -14.60 -8.44
C ASP A 567 -4.09 -13.69 -9.20
N HIS A 568 -4.24 -12.41 -8.79
CA HIS A 568 -5.04 -11.45 -9.56
C HIS A 568 -4.42 -11.09 -10.91
N HIS A 569 -3.09 -10.93 -10.99
CA HIS A 569 -2.40 -10.72 -12.28
C HIS A 569 -2.61 -11.92 -13.22
N MET A 570 -2.44 -13.14 -12.70
CA MET A 570 -2.67 -14.36 -13.47
C MET A 570 -4.13 -14.50 -13.91
N ASN A 571 -5.08 -14.16 -13.05
CA ASN A 571 -6.50 -14.21 -13.37
C ASN A 571 -6.88 -13.18 -14.45
N PHE A 572 -6.35 -11.96 -14.37
CA PHE A 572 -6.50 -10.96 -15.44
C PHE A 572 -6.02 -11.51 -16.78
N PHE A 573 -4.84 -12.14 -16.81
CA PHE A 573 -4.31 -12.73 -18.03
C PHE A 573 -5.11 -13.93 -18.53
N ARG A 574 -5.65 -14.77 -17.64
CA ARG A 574 -6.48 -15.93 -18.01
C ARG A 574 -7.84 -15.55 -18.56
N GLN A 575 -8.41 -14.44 -18.09
CA GLN A 575 -9.71 -13.92 -18.52
C GLN A 575 -9.59 -13.05 -19.78
N MET A 576 -8.36 -12.76 -20.21
CA MET A 576 -8.05 -12.02 -21.42
C MET A 576 -8.60 -12.76 -22.65
N GLY A 577 -9.38 -12.06 -23.48
CA GLY A 577 -9.92 -12.63 -24.72
C GLY A 577 -8.84 -12.93 -25.75
N ARG A 578 -9.16 -13.76 -26.76
CA ARG A 578 -8.23 -14.16 -27.83
C ARG A 578 -7.62 -12.97 -28.58
N ASP A 579 -8.33 -11.85 -28.66
CA ASP A 579 -7.92 -10.63 -29.37
C ASP A 579 -6.79 -9.87 -28.65
N LEU A 580 -6.55 -10.17 -27.37
CA LEU A 580 -5.50 -9.58 -26.55
C LEU A 580 -4.32 -10.54 -26.31
N GLU A 581 -4.39 -11.76 -26.86
CA GLU A 581 -3.28 -12.70 -26.82
C GLU A 581 -2.27 -12.44 -27.95
N LEU A 582 -0.99 -12.38 -27.59
CA LEU A 582 0.11 -12.30 -28.56
C LEU A 582 0.27 -13.64 -29.28
N ARG A 583 -0.12 -13.68 -30.56
CA ARG A 583 -0.02 -14.85 -31.45
C ARG A 583 0.67 -14.45 -32.74
N LYS A 584 1.23 -15.39 -33.51
CA LYS A 584 1.88 -15.06 -34.81
C LYS A 584 1.01 -14.21 -35.75
N ASN A 585 -0.32 -14.35 -35.65
CA ASN A 585 -1.29 -13.63 -36.48
C ASN A 585 -1.86 -12.37 -35.80
N ASN A 586 -1.52 -12.10 -34.54
CA ASN A 586 -1.93 -10.92 -33.77
C ASN A 586 -0.72 -10.33 -33.04
N MET A 587 -0.03 -9.42 -33.73
CA MET A 587 1.14 -8.69 -33.25
C MET A 587 0.84 -7.19 -33.18
N ASN A 588 -0.37 -6.85 -32.75
CA ASN A 588 -0.78 -5.46 -32.59
C ASN A 588 0.16 -4.74 -31.57
N PRO A 589 0.80 -3.62 -31.95
CA PRO A 589 1.70 -2.88 -31.06
C PRO A 589 1.08 -2.52 -29.71
N LYS A 590 -0.22 -2.18 -29.66
CA LYS A 590 -0.93 -1.80 -28.44
C LYS A 590 -1.13 -3.00 -27.50
N VAL A 591 -1.35 -4.19 -28.05
CA VAL A 591 -1.39 -5.43 -27.27
C VAL A 591 0.00 -5.73 -26.70
N ILE A 592 1.07 -5.48 -27.48
CA ILE A 592 2.45 -5.62 -26.96
C ILE A 592 2.67 -4.66 -25.78
N LEU A 593 2.21 -3.40 -25.86
CA LEU A 593 2.28 -2.43 -24.75
C LEU A 593 1.56 -2.93 -23.49
N LEU A 594 0.38 -3.51 -23.61
CA LEU A 594 -0.35 -4.12 -22.49
C LEU A 594 0.47 -5.21 -21.79
N HIS A 595 1.09 -6.10 -22.57
CA HIS A 595 1.94 -7.17 -22.03
C HIS A 595 3.24 -6.62 -21.42
N MET A 596 3.76 -5.50 -21.93
CA MET A 596 4.89 -4.80 -21.31
C MET A 596 4.51 -4.23 -19.95
N VAL A 597 3.36 -3.56 -19.85
CA VAL A 597 2.85 -3.02 -18.57
C VAL A 597 2.61 -4.15 -17.57
N TYR A 598 2.02 -5.28 -17.99
CA TYR A 598 1.83 -6.46 -17.14
C TYR A 598 3.13 -6.94 -16.50
N ASN A 599 4.18 -7.14 -17.31
CA ASN A 599 5.47 -7.62 -16.81
C ASN A 599 6.19 -6.56 -15.96
N MET A 600 6.06 -5.27 -16.30
CA MET A 600 6.58 -4.17 -15.49
C MET A 600 5.92 -4.14 -14.11
N SER A 601 4.59 -4.28 -14.05
CA SER A 601 3.84 -4.34 -12.79
C SER A 601 4.34 -5.47 -11.89
N LEU A 602 4.55 -6.67 -12.45
CA LEU A 602 5.12 -7.79 -11.71
C LEU A 602 6.52 -7.47 -11.17
N LEU A 603 7.40 -6.84 -11.96
CA LEU A 603 8.73 -6.46 -11.49
C LEU A 603 8.67 -5.48 -10.31
N LEU A 604 7.80 -4.47 -10.38
CA LEU A 604 7.68 -3.46 -9.32
C LEU A 604 7.04 -4.02 -8.05
N ILE A 605 6.03 -4.89 -8.17
CA ILE A 605 5.38 -5.54 -7.03
C ILE A 605 6.32 -6.50 -6.31
N HIS A 606 7.12 -7.27 -7.06
CA HIS A 606 8.02 -8.28 -6.48
C HIS A 606 9.33 -7.69 -5.93
N ARG A 607 9.72 -6.49 -6.34
CA ARG A 607 11.00 -5.83 -5.97
C ARG A 607 11.22 -5.73 -4.45
N PRO A 608 10.27 -5.19 -3.66
CA PRO A 608 10.25 -5.22 -2.19
C PRO A 608 10.67 -6.53 -1.54
N TYR A 609 10.17 -7.63 -2.09
CA TYR A 609 10.31 -8.96 -1.52
C TYR A 609 11.68 -9.61 -1.78
N LEU A 610 12.57 -8.93 -2.52
CA LEU A 610 13.95 -9.39 -2.72
C LEU A 610 14.78 -9.33 -1.42
N ARG A 611 14.36 -8.52 -0.42
CA ARG A 611 14.97 -8.45 0.92
C ARG A 611 14.50 -9.54 1.87
N GLU A 612 13.43 -10.26 1.52
CA GLU A 612 12.94 -11.35 2.35
C GLU A 612 14.05 -12.41 2.56
N PRO A 613 14.02 -13.15 3.68
CA PRO A 613 15.00 -14.22 3.93
C PRO A 613 15.11 -15.17 2.75
N LYS A 614 16.33 -15.58 2.38
CA LYS A 614 16.59 -16.40 1.17
C LYS A 614 15.78 -17.69 1.11
N ASP A 615 15.51 -18.30 2.27
CA ASP A 615 14.72 -19.53 2.39
C ASP A 615 13.20 -19.31 2.36
N SER A 616 12.75 -18.04 2.37
CA SER A 616 11.32 -17.72 2.36
C SER A 616 10.69 -18.01 0.99
N PRO A 617 9.45 -18.52 0.95
CA PRO A 617 8.72 -18.69 -0.31
C PRO A 617 8.53 -17.37 -1.08
N ALA A 618 8.39 -16.24 -0.37
CA ALA A 618 8.25 -14.92 -0.97
C ALA A 618 9.53 -14.47 -1.71
N HIS A 619 10.70 -14.68 -1.12
CA HIS A 619 11.99 -14.42 -1.76
C HIS A 619 12.17 -15.27 -3.01
N GLN A 620 11.97 -16.59 -2.90
CA GLN A 620 12.15 -17.53 -4.01
C GLN A 620 11.21 -17.23 -5.18
N LEU A 621 9.95 -16.90 -4.87
CA LEU A 621 8.97 -16.48 -5.87
C LEU A 621 9.40 -15.18 -6.55
N SER A 622 9.90 -14.21 -5.79
CA SER A 622 10.27 -12.89 -6.31
C SER A 622 11.51 -12.93 -7.19
N ILE A 623 12.52 -13.73 -6.85
CA ILE A 623 13.67 -13.98 -7.72
C ILE A 623 13.21 -14.62 -9.03
N ARG A 624 12.34 -15.64 -8.97
CA ARG A 624 11.83 -16.31 -10.16
C ARG A 624 11.05 -15.36 -11.06
N THR A 625 10.09 -14.61 -10.50
CA THR A 625 9.29 -13.63 -11.24
C THR A 625 10.16 -12.51 -11.79
N ASN A 626 11.13 -12.02 -11.03
CA ASN A 626 12.06 -10.98 -11.50
C ASN A 626 12.79 -11.43 -12.78
N MET A 627 13.34 -12.65 -12.77
CA MET A 627 14.04 -13.19 -13.92
C MET A 627 13.09 -13.43 -15.11
N THR A 628 11.93 -14.07 -14.90
CA THR A 628 11.01 -14.41 -16.00
C THR A 628 10.39 -13.16 -16.63
N SER A 629 9.94 -12.19 -15.82
CA SER A 629 9.32 -10.96 -16.29
C SER A 629 10.32 -10.01 -16.97
N ALA A 630 11.56 -9.90 -16.45
CA ALA A 630 12.60 -9.11 -17.12
C ALA A 630 12.97 -9.69 -18.49
N HIS A 631 13.07 -11.02 -18.60
CA HIS A 631 13.29 -11.69 -19.88
C HIS A 631 12.11 -11.52 -20.85
N ALA A 632 10.87 -11.61 -20.34
CA ALA A 632 9.67 -11.39 -21.14
C ALA A 632 9.63 -9.95 -21.69
N LEU A 633 9.93 -8.94 -20.87
CA LEU A 633 10.02 -7.55 -21.30
C LEU A 633 11.02 -7.35 -22.45
N VAL A 634 12.21 -7.94 -22.38
CA VAL A 634 13.19 -7.84 -23.47
C VAL A 634 12.69 -8.46 -24.77
N ARG A 635 11.95 -9.57 -24.69
CA ARG A 635 11.31 -10.17 -25.87
C ARG A 635 10.24 -9.24 -26.45
N LEU A 636 9.42 -8.63 -25.60
CA LEU A 636 8.38 -7.69 -26.00
C LEU A 636 8.96 -6.40 -26.60
N ILE A 637 10.07 -5.87 -26.05
CA ILE A 637 10.79 -4.72 -26.59
C ILE A 637 11.27 -5.00 -28.03
N ARG A 638 11.90 -6.16 -28.25
CA ARG A 638 12.34 -6.58 -29.59
C ARG A 638 11.17 -6.75 -30.54
N GLN A 639 10.06 -7.31 -30.06
CA GLN A 639 8.86 -7.50 -30.87
C GLN A 639 8.22 -6.15 -31.23
N TYR A 640 8.09 -5.22 -30.27
CA TYR A 640 7.57 -3.88 -30.54
C TYR A 640 8.45 -3.13 -31.54
N ASP A 641 9.77 -3.19 -31.38
CA ASP A 641 10.72 -2.54 -32.29
C ASP A 641 10.61 -3.08 -33.72
N LYS A 642 10.26 -4.35 -33.87
CA LYS A 642 10.00 -4.96 -35.19
C LYS A 642 8.69 -4.45 -35.82
N GLU A 643 7.61 -4.36 -35.04
CA GLU A 643 6.27 -4.07 -35.56
C GLU A 643 5.97 -2.57 -35.71
N ALA A 644 6.44 -1.72 -34.80
CA ALA A 644 6.10 -0.29 -34.77
C ALA A 644 7.29 0.67 -34.60
N LYS A 645 8.52 0.14 -34.50
CA LYS A 645 9.75 0.86 -34.11
C LYS A 645 9.66 1.43 -32.70
N ILE A 646 10.64 1.09 -31.85
CA ILE A 646 10.61 1.52 -30.44
C ILE A 646 10.76 3.04 -30.28
N GLU A 647 11.34 3.72 -31.28
CA GLU A 647 11.50 5.18 -31.32
C GLU A 647 10.16 5.94 -31.31
N ASN A 648 9.10 5.33 -31.85
CA ASN A 648 7.74 5.90 -31.91
C ASN A 648 6.87 5.49 -30.73
N ALA A 649 7.41 4.70 -29.80
CA ALA A 649 6.64 4.23 -28.67
C ALA A 649 6.30 5.39 -27.70
N PRO A 650 5.13 5.35 -27.04
CA PRO A 650 4.79 6.32 -26.01
C PRO A 650 5.86 6.40 -24.91
N PHE A 651 6.10 7.60 -24.35
CA PHE A 651 7.18 7.81 -23.38
C PHE A 651 7.09 6.92 -22.14
N PHE A 652 5.89 6.44 -21.76
CA PHE A 652 5.75 5.52 -20.61
C PHE A 652 6.43 4.16 -20.82
N VAL A 653 6.67 3.77 -22.07
CA VAL A 653 7.44 2.56 -22.40
C VAL A 653 8.86 2.63 -21.86
N ILE A 654 9.43 3.83 -21.73
CA ILE A 654 10.74 4.05 -21.12
C ILE A 654 10.76 3.53 -19.69
N HIS A 655 9.68 3.69 -18.93
CA HIS A 655 9.58 3.17 -17.57
C HIS A 655 9.56 1.63 -17.55
N CYS A 656 8.90 0.99 -18.51
CA CYS A 656 8.96 -0.47 -18.68
C CYS A 656 10.39 -0.94 -19.02
N VAL A 657 11.07 -0.25 -19.95
CA VAL A 657 12.44 -0.57 -20.38
C VAL A 657 13.43 -0.38 -19.23
N LEU A 658 13.34 0.73 -18.49
CA LEU A 658 14.18 1.00 -17.32
C LEU A 658 13.97 -0.02 -16.20
N THR A 659 12.72 -0.38 -15.91
CA THR A 659 12.40 -1.38 -14.88
C THR A 659 12.99 -2.76 -15.22
N ALA A 660 12.93 -3.15 -16.49
CA ALA A 660 13.61 -4.36 -16.98
C ALA A 660 15.14 -4.23 -16.90
N ALA A 661 15.69 -3.10 -17.34
CA ALA A 661 17.13 -2.87 -17.38
C ALA A 661 17.75 -2.92 -15.98
N VAL A 662 17.14 -2.27 -14.99
CA VAL A 662 17.58 -2.31 -13.59
C VAL A 662 17.53 -3.74 -13.04
N SER A 663 16.45 -4.48 -13.34
CA SER A 663 16.33 -5.88 -12.90
C SER A 663 17.38 -6.79 -13.55
N LEU A 664 17.70 -6.58 -14.82
CA LEU A 664 18.76 -7.33 -15.52
C LEU A 664 20.15 -6.95 -15.03
N LEU A 665 20.37 -5.68 -14.69
CA LEU A 665 21.62 -5.21 -14.11
C LEU A 665 21.83 -5.79 -12.71
N LEU A 666 20.77 -5.88 -11.91
CA LEU A 666 20.78 -6.63 -10.64
C LEU A 666 21.14 -8.09 -10.88
N ASN A 667 20.52 -8.76 -11.85
CA ASN A 667 20.84 -10.16 -12.16
C ASN A 667 22.27 -10.34 -12.70
N ALA A 668 22.89 -9.30 -13.27
CA ALA A 668 24.29 -9.29 -13.67
C ALA A 668 25.27 -9.29 -12.47
N THR A 669 24.82 -8.89 -11.28
CA THR A 669 25.60 -9.02 -10.03
C THR A 669 25.59 -10.44 -9.45
N SER A 670 24.81 -11.37 -10.03
CA SER A 670 24.71 -12.74 -9.53
C SER A 670 26.03 -13.51 -9.62
N SER A 671 26.31 -14.32 -8.60
CA SER A 671 27.42 -15.28 -8.58
C SER A 671 27.32 -16.32 -9.71
N ASN A 672 26.10 -16.67 -10.15
CA ASN A 672 25.87 -17.64 -11.23
C ASN A 672 26.29 -17.08 -12.61
N ALA A 673 27.32 -17.68 -13.21
CA ALA A 673 27.89 -17.24 -14.48
C ALA A 673 26.90 -17.27 -15.65
N THR A 674 26.00 -18.25 -15.69
CA THR A 674 24.97 -18.37 -16.74
C THR A 674 23.95 -17.25 -16.62
N ILE A 675 23.43 -16.99 -15.41
CA ILE A 675 22.48 -15.90 -15.15
C ILE A 675 23.13 -14.55 -15.48
N ARG A 676 24.37 -14.35 -15.03
CA ARG A 676 25.13 -13.13 -15.29
C ARG A 676 25.32 -12.87 -16.80
N SER A 677 25.86 -13.83 -17.53
CA SER A 677 26.11 -13.70 -18.98
C SER A 677 24.83 -13.43 -19.77
N GLN A 678 23.77 -14.19 -19.48
CA GLN A 678 22.46 -14.02 -20.09
C GLN A 678 21.84 -12.64 -19.80
N SER A 679 21.98 -12.17 -18.56
CA SER A 679 21.44 -10.88 -18.12
C SER A 679 22.17 -9.72 -18.78
N VAL A 680 23.51 -9.80 -18.92
CA VAL A 680 24.31 -8.79 -19.63
C VAL A 680 23.87 -8.64 -21.08
N HIS A 681 23.72 -9.75 -21.83
CA HIS A 681 23.30 -9.67 -23.22
C HIS A 681 21.91 -9.02 -23.37
N ARG A 682 20.98 -9.37 -22.48
CA ARG A 682 19.62 -8.82 -22.49
C ARG A 682 19.56 -7.37 -22.02
N PHE A 683 20.36 -7.00 -21.03
CA PHE A 683 20.51 -5.63 -20.54
C PHE A 683 20.93 -4.68 -21.66
N ARG A 684 21.87 -5.10 -22.51
CA ARG A 684 22.31 -4.31 -23.68
C ARG A 684 21.17 -4.02 -24.66
N VAL A 685 20.19 -4.91 -24.81
CA VAL A 685 18.98 -4.66 -25.61
C VAL A 685 18.15 -3.51 -25.04
N CYS A 686 18.02 -3.44 -23.71
CA CYS A 686 17.33 -2.33 -23.06
C CYS A 686 18.09 -1.01 -23.27
N VAL A 687 19.41 -1.02 -23.17
CA VAL A 687 20.26 0.16 -23.45
C VAL A 687 20.12 0.60 -24.92
N ASP A 688 20.15 -0.33 -25.87
CA ASP A 688 19.94 -0.05 -27.30
C ASP A 688 18.54 0.55 -27.55
N ALA A 689 17.50 0.04 -26.88
CA ALA A 689 16.14 0.57 -26.98
C ALA A 689 16.05 2.00 -26.42
N LEU A 690 16.65 2.28 -25.27
CA LEU A 690 16.70 3.64 -24.70
C LEU A 690 17.49 4.60 -25.60
N ASP A 691 18.58 4.13 -26.23
CA ASP A 691 19.33 4.92 -27.21
C ASP A 691 18.48 5.30 -28.44
N LYS A 692 17.61 4.40 -28.92
CA LYS A 692 16.66 4.72 -30.00
C LYS A 692 15.57 5.70 -29.56
N MET A 693 15.20 5.68 -28.28
CA MET A 693 14.16 6.54 -27.70
C MET A 693 14.66 7.92 -27.21
N ARG A 694 15.87 8.34 -27.61
CA ARG A 694 16.54 9.58 -27.13
C ARG A 694 15.77 10.89 -27.36
N ARG A 695 14.76 10.89 -28.25
CA ARG A 695 13.81 12.02 -28.40
C ARG A 695 13.23 12.42 -27.04
N TRP A 696 12.90 11.44 -26.21
CA TRP A 696 12.39 11.66 -24.88
C TRP A 696 13.53 11.97 -23.89
N THR A 697 13.41 13.08 -23.16
CA THR A 697 14.38 13.48 -22.11
C THR A 697 14.57 12.38 -21.07
N ARG A 698 13.50 11.67 -20.72
CA ARG A 698 13.53 10.52 -19.80
C ARG A 698 14.45 9.39 -20.26
N ALA A 699 14.53 9.11 -21.55
CA ALA A 699 15.40 8.04 -22.06
C ALA A 699 16.88 8.41 -21.87
N ARG A 700 17.23 9.68 -22.11
CA ARG A 700 18.58 10.22 -21.90
C ARG A 700 18.99 10.15 -20.43
N ARG A 701 18.12 10.60 -19.51
CA ARG A 701 18.33 10.49 -18.05
C ARG A 701 18.43 9.03 -17.59
N GLY A 702 17.55 8.18 -18.12
CA GLY A 702 17.55 6.74 -17.84
C GLY A 702 18.87 6.05 -18.21
N LEU A 703 19.50 6.44 -19.31
CA LEU A 703 20.84 5.93 -19.68
C LEU A 703 21.92 6.36 -18.68
N LEU A 704 21.89 7.61 -18.22
CA LEU A 704 22.83 8.10 -17.19
C LEU A 704 22.67 7.33 -15.87
N LEU A 705 21.42 7.14 -15.43
CA LEU A 705 21.07 6.33 -14.27
C LEU A 705 21.66 4.92 -14.38
N LEU A 706 21.48 4.24 -15.51
CA LEU A 706 22.00 2.88 -15.69
C LEU A 706 23.54 2.82 -15.67
N ARG A 707 24.21 3.88 -16.16
CA ARG A 707 25.68 4.00 -16.08
C ARG A 707 26.14 4.17 -14.64
N GLU A 708 25.47 5.01 -13.87
CA GLU A 708 25.76 5.23 -12.45
C GLU A 708 25.56 3.94 -11.64
N LEU A 709 24.44 3.24 -11.83
CA LEU A 709 24.18 1.95 -11.17
C LEU A 709 25.21 0.89 -11.56
N ALA A 710 25.61 0.82 -12.83
CA ALA A 710 26.61 -0.15 -13.28
C ALA A 710 27.99 0.10 -12.64
N ASN A 711 28.37 1.37 -12.46
CA ASN A 711 29.58 1.74 -11.72
C ASN A 711 29.46 1.37 -10.24
N ARG A 712 28.36 1.79 -9.59
CA ARG A 712 28.12 1.57 -8.16
C ARG A 712 28.08 0.08 -7.80
N TRP A 713 27.44 -0.74 -8.64
CA TRP A 713 27.33 -2.19 -8.43
C TRP A 713 28.50 -2.98 -9.05
N LYS A 714 29.56 -2.30 -9.49
CA LYS A 714 30.80 -2.90 -10.01
C LYS A 714 30.59 -3.86 -11.19
N VAL A 715 29.61 -3.56 -12.05
CA VAL A 715 29.26 -4.36 -13.25
C VAL A 715 29.36 -3.54 -14.55
N VAL A 716 30.33 -2.62 -14.62
CA VAL A 716 30.56 -1.74 -15.79
C VAL A 716 30.74 -2.51 -17.09
N SER A 717 31.29 -3.73 -17.05
CA SER A 717 31.44 -4.62 -18.21
C SER A 717 30.10 -5.06 -18.84
N ALA A 718 28.99 -4.89 -18.12
CA ALA A 718 27.64 -5.11 -18.65
C ALA A 718 27.25 -4.06 -19.71
N LEU A 719 27.74 -2.83 -19.59
CA LEU A 719 27.43 -1.73 -20.51
C LEU A 719 28.00 -1.99 -21.92
N PRO A 720 27.34 -1.51 -22.98
CA PRO A 720 27.95 -1.40 -24.30
C PRO A 720 29.19 -0.49 -24.26
N MET A 721 30.20 -0.75 -25.09
CA MET A 721 31.46 0.02 -25.15
C MET A 721 31.28 1.55 -25.26
N ARG A 722 30.25 1.99 -25.99
CA ARG A 722 29.94 3.43 -26.15
C ARG A 722 29.47 4.11 -24.85
N HIS A 723 29.05 3.34 -23.85
CA HIS A 723 28.54 3.83 -22.56
C HIS A 723 29.47 3.51 -21.39
N SER A 724 30.58 2.78 -21.62
CA SER A 724 31.55 2.37 -20.59
C SER A 724 32.63 3.41 -20.28
N VAL A 725 32.54 4.62 -20.84
CA VAL A 725 33.45 5.74 -20.53
C VAL A 725 33.20 6.20 -19.09
N PRO A 726 34.26 6.44 -18.27
CA PRO A 726 34.11 7.00 -16.93
C PRO A 726 33.27 8.27 -16.94
N LEU A 727 32.35 8.41 -15.99
CA LEU A 727 31.68 9.68 -15.75
C LEU A 727 32.77 10.65 -15.27
N VAL A 728 33.08 11.68 -16.06
CA VAL A 728 34.04 12.71 -15.67
C VAL A 728 33.51 13.38 -14.40
N ALA A 729 34.30 13.39 -13.31
CA ALA A 729 33.95 14.13 -12.11
C ALA A 729 33.74 15.61 -12.50
N PRO A 730 32.73 16.31 -11.94
CA PRO A 730 32.50 17.71 -12.29
C PRO A 730 33.80 18.49 -12.04
N THR A 731 34.37 19.01 -13.11
CA THR A 731 35.44 20.00 -13.04
C THR A 731 34.92 21.16 -12.22
N GLN A 732 35.59 21.47 -11.10
CA GLN A 732 35.46 22.77 -10.47
C GLN A 732 35.85 23.80 -11.52
N GLU A 733 34.85 24.37 -12.20
CA GLU A 733 35.04 25.59 -12.95
C GLU A 733 35.43 26.66 -11.94
N THR A 734 36.71 27.04 -11.96
CA THR A 734 37.19 28.27 -11.35
C THR A 734 36.34 29.41 -11.89
N PRO A 735 35.62 30.18 -11.05
CA PRO A 735 34.86 31.31 -11.52
C PRO A 735 35.84 32.32 -12.11
N GLN A 736 35.62 32.66 -13.38
CA GLN A 736 36.20 33.86 -13.96
C GLN A 736 35.68 35.04 -13.14
N THR A 737 36.60 35.73 -12.49
CA THR A 737 36.37 36.99 -11.78
C THR A 737 35.95 38.04 -12.81
N ASP A 738 34.66 38.37 -12.85
CA ASP A 738 34.20 39.66 -13.33
C ASP A 738 34.12 40.60 -12.13
N ASP A 739 34.88 41.69 -12.24
CA ASP A 739 35.05 42.76 -11.26
C ASP A 739 33.71 43.45 -10.95
N SER A 740 33.24 43.36 -9.71
CA SER A 740 32.55 44.46 -9.01
C SER A 740 32.17 44.07 -7.58
N ASP A 741 32.96 44.58 -6.64
CA ASP A 741 32.62 45.01 -5.28
C ASP A 741 31.51 44.26 -4.51
N LEU A 742 31.94 43.40 -3.58
CA LEU A 742 31.50 43.40 -2.19
C LEU A 742 32.44 42.53 -1.34
N ASP A 743 33.09 43.18 -0.38
CA ASP A 743 34.15 42.66 0.50
C ASP A 743 33.60 41.65 1.53
N TRP A 744 33.91 40.37 1.34
CA TRP A 744 33.56 39.27 2.27
C TRP A 744 34.61 39.04 3.37
N GLY A 745 35.61 39.91 3.52
CA GLY A 745 36.75 39.75 4.42
C GLY A 745 36.48 39.93 5.93
N MET A 746 35.23 40.12 6.36
CA MET A 746 34.92 40.49 7.76
C MET A 746 34.01 39.53 8.56
N LEU A 747 33.75 38.30 8.08
CA LEU A 747 32.81 37.37 8.76
C LEU A 747 33.37 35.99 9.16
N PHE A 748 34.65 35.71 8.93
CA PHE A 748 35.27 34.41 9.31
C PHE A 748 36.54 34.52 10.17
N ALA A 749 36.69 35.60 10.93
CA ALA A 749 37.72 35.70 11.96
C ALA A 749 37.06 35.67 13.34
N ASN A 750 36.69 34.49 13.79
CA ASN A 750 36.52 34.06 15.19
C ASN A 750 35.73 32.75 15.19
N LEU A 751 36.41 31.60 15.26
CA LEU A 751 35.97 30.33 15.85
C LEU A 751 37.04 29.26 15.57
N GLU A 752 38.24 29.45 16.13
CA GLU A 752 39.16 28.35 16.40
C GLU A 752 39.25 28.19 17.92
N GLU A 753 38.46 27.27 18.48
CA GLU A 753 38.78 26.61 19.76
C GLU A 753 38.03 25.27 19.86
N PRO A 754 38.68 24.17 20.26
CA PRO A 754 38.08 22.84 20.28
C PRO A 754 37.18 22.64 21.51
N LEU A 755 35.93 22.22 21.30
CA LEU A 755 34.98 21.91 22.37
C LEU A 755 35.42 20.70 23.20
N ASN A 756 35.63 20.93 24.49
CA ASN A 756 36.01 19.96 25.51
C ASN A 756 34.74 19.27 26.08
N LEU A 757 34.66 17.94 26.04
CA LEU A 757 33.43 17.14 26.24
C LEU A 757 33.14 16.72 27.69
N ASP A 758 33.85 17.27 28.69
CA ASP A 758 33.78 16.78 30.08
C ASP A 758 32.94 17.64 31.06
N THR A 759 32.02 18.49 30.60
CA THR A 759 31.20 19.35 31.50
C THR A 759 29.70 19.46 31.18
N ILE A 760 29.08 18.44 30.58
CA ILE A 760 27.62 18.44 30.39
C ILE A 760 26.93 17.63 31.50
N ASP A 761 26.33 18.36 32.45
CA ASP A 761 25.38 17.84 33.45
C ASP A 761 24.03 17.57 32.77
N LEU A 762 23.55 16.32 32.85
CA LEU A 762 22.31 15.82 32.22
C LEU A 762 21.11 15.83 33.17
N SER A 763 20.97 16.87 34.00
CA SER A 763 19.85 16.96 34.94
C SER A 763 19.10 18.30 34.88
N THR A 764 18.24 18.48 33.87
CA THR A 764 16.96 19.24 34.03
C THR A 764 16.01 19.08 32.83
N PRO A 765 14.68 18.97 33.03
CA PRO A 765 13.69 18.80 31.97
C PRO A 765 13.34 20.13 31.28
N THR A 766 13.20 20.08 29.95
CA THR A 766 12.89 21.18 29.04
C THR A 766 11.55 21.87 29.34
N GLY A 767 11.64 23.18 29.66
CA GLY A 767 10.52 24.09 29.79
C GLY A 767 10.07 24.74 28.47
N GLU A 768 8.77 24.99 28.43
CA GLU A 768 7.98 26.05 27.79
C GLU A 768 8.61 26.96 26.70
N TRP A 769 7.91 27.02 25.54
CA TRP A 769 8.09 28.06 24.54
C TRP A 769 7.20 29.27 24.86
N VAL A 770 7.80 30.39 25.24
CA VAL A 770 7.13 31.70 25.39
C VAL A 770 7.40 32.53 24.14
N PHE A 771 6.34 32.97 23.45
CA PHE A 771 6.43 34.06 22.47
C PHE A 771 6.28 35.39 23.21
N HIS A 772 7.31 36.23 23.14
CA HIS A 772 7.23 37.65 23.50
C HIS A 772 6.62 38.42 22.32
N GLU A 773 5.50 39.09 22.57
CA GLU A 773 5.07 40.25 21.77
C GLU A 773 5.94 41.46 22.15
N SER A 774 6.32 42.26 21.15
CA SER A 774 6.79 43.63 21.37
C SER A 774 6.22 44.54 20.27
N ASP A 775 5.32 45.41 20.73
CA ASP A 775 4.83 46.73 20.28
C ASP A 775 4.41 46.97 18.81
#